data_AF-A0A2G5I186-F1
#
_entry.id   AF-A0A2G5I186-F1
#
_cell.length_a   1.000
_cell.length_b   1.000
_cell.length_c   1.000
_cell.angle_alpha   90.00
_cell.angle_beta   90.00
_cell.angle_gamma   90.00
#
_symmetry.space_group_name_H-M   'P 1'
#
loop_
_entity.id
_entity.type
_entity.pdbx_description
1 polymer ?
#
loop_
_entity_poly.entity_id
_entity_poly.type
_entity_poly.pdbx_seq_one_letter_code
_entity_poly.pdbx_strand_id
1 'polypeptide(L)'
;MSSASSDSDADSFDTAPSSVNETPGPPKDPALSYGHLVKDPVVVGPITEKSTIAELYRFDDGKFAHRNLLKELSTFSTPIPARIRIGNLTAPAIRVKAHFMGVGQYARKVIHTVILDFHFNDCDGKQLFDFQFKRVDCSIDFTSTGATSEGLNVTPQFNAEQRAFFNILKSLARATAKQKLHSDLCTSQLAAENLATFYKVMDRLPGGCGPLLPSIGRPEFSNFPENPEDLTKILDLMQGANPWPMTPLRSGDSFSSIAHARAELLTTHIVSCHEHQQELELFARCQNHQVAVFHTHGFVVLAMKFDPAMKTLGGTGEDQHLRLPKEMEIEILIDGPWRQDTELDEYERDVAIRAYHDTTRMGLPKHDAFFVVISHDYALFRGRLQDPDAAVIRYYRVEKLRPHKECFLYESLLDATEKVCSKPYAEWHLILKNQLHKDLEEIDFVASLDVPKRTIEKAEEWLEKCNNWNESQWKALKDMRRARGRLQLISGPAGTGKSTVHAAQAMFFVKLGGRALCTTTANANADHQVRQLRPFAEKCGMKDVRIHRLYPSSRGFKIEDFTREQAFYKRAGHQGGNVTSLQELIFKKMCQKVDAFDMSVEKGVLDEANNGIFRYDTSVTSDKKELVNVWEEMRIYMRKVEAGSVNWRDSKERERFERVYEACKGHLIGVTKILLTTNGNVRGKEMVHFAEAEEMYGEKAICSPVAEKTTCFGIFVDEAAKEIEPAIWNTITSPGRPKKPDLVVFYGDEKQLGPINTCSNKDVQYNQYYDRLSMSLMGRLLRQGFPSSPLTIQHRLHESIAGFVSRVFYDNTVINAPSTRRDLEKVEPGLRKIIHRIVASTFTNEAKRKQYRKTATEHQARLHWCEMPRGKIEKDKRSLAIPKHISLFMRKIFPKLQEHFGKRTSKEVMLIAGYTHALNTYEEEFRKHQKSEKEAGRIKDKSWYPPVLTIDAAQGQEAMVVTIDGCLQSADHLGFMVDSGRANVAMTRAQEVLLIIGGSMKYKDESDRPDPVPAFVQLHDELAAKGQVHRFGAPDDRY
;
A
#
# COMPACT_ATOMS: atom_id res chain seq x y z
N MET A 1 31.46 59.56 -11.10
CA MET A 1 31.29 58.65 -12.25
C MET A 1 32.62 57.95 -12.50
N SER A 2 32.63 56.62 -12.79
CA SER A 2 33.72 55.86 -13.48
C SER A 2 35.15 55.88 -12.86
N SER A 3 36.16 55.03 -13.16
CA SER A 3 36.39 53.71 -13.86
C SER A 3 37.92 53.38 -13.74
N ALA A 4 38.52 52.18 -13.84
CA ALA A 4 38.17 50.73 -13.90
C ALA A 4 39.42 49.90 -13.47
N SER A 5 39.58 48.60 -13.80
CA SER A 5 40.70 47.75 -13.30
C SER A 5 41.11 46.52 -14.17
N SER A 6 42.15 45.78 -13.71
CA SER A 6 42.97 44.71 -14.34
C SER A 6 43.46 43.69 -13.24
N ASP A 7 44.35 42.67 -13.31
CA ASP A 7 45.19 41.85 -14.25
C ASP A 7 45.87 40.70 -13.39
N SER A 8 46.66 39.67 -13.81
CA SER A 8 46.95 38.93 -15.07
C SER A 8 47.78 37.61 -14.78
N ASP A 9 47.87 36.70 -15.77
CA ASP A 9 48.86 35.62 -16.14
C ASP A 9 49.82 34.81 -15.19
N ALA A 10 50.11 33.56 -15.64
CA ALA A 10 51.42 32.84 -15.71
C ALA A 10 51.89 31.73 -14.70
N ASP A 11 52.70 30.81 -15.26
CA ASP A 11 53.06 29.40 -14.93
C ASP A 11 54.26 29.07 -13.97
N SER A 12 54.25 27.80 -13.51
CA SER A 12 55.38 26.82 -13.36
C SER A 12 56.25 26.65 -12.09
N PHE A 13 56.59 25.36 -11.78
CA PHE A 13 57.63 24.69 -10.94
C PHE A 13 58.22 25.41 -9.67
N ASP A 14 58.57 24.78 -8.54
CA ASP A 14 59.17 23.44 -8.28
C ASP A 14 59.11 23.04 -6.76
N THR A 15 59.54 21.82 -6.42
CA THR A 15 59.97 21.29 -5.09
C THR A 15 58.95 21.05 -3.93
N ALA A 16 59.35 20.12 -3.06
CA ALA A 16 58.87 19.82 -1.71
C ALA A 16 60.12 19.46 -0.84
N PRO A 17 60.06 19.23 0.50
CA PRO A 17 58.90 19.13 1.39
C PRO A 17 59.04 19.87 2.76
N SER A 18 58.02 19.82 3.61
CA SER A 18 58.16 19.52 5.07
C SER A 18 56.80 19.41 5.77
N SER A 19 56.76 18.73 6.92
CA SER A 19 55.56 18.34 7.67
C SER A 19 55.49 19.00 9.04
N VAL A 20 54.29 19.42 9.49
CA VAL A 20 53.92 19.36 10.92
C VAL A 20 52.42 19.00 11.07
N ASN A 21 52.16 18.12 12.04
CA ASN A 21 50.90 17.80 12.71
C ASN A 21 50.20 19.05 13.31
N GLU A 22 48.95 19.07 13.78
CA GLU A 22 47.80 18.15 13.76
C GLU A 22 46.55 18.95 14.15
N THR A 23 45.38 18.62 13.59
CA THR A 23 44.11 18.45 14.35
C THR A 23 42.98 18.04 13.39
N PRO A 24 42.33 16.88 13.58
CA PRO A 24 41.13 16.55 12.82
C PRO A 24 39.95 17.37 13.35
N GLY A 25 39.49 18.33 12.55
CA GLY A 25 38.16 18.92 12.74
C GLY A 25 37.04 17.88 12.55
N PRO A 26 35.79 18.20 12.90
CA PRO A 26 34.66 17.27 12.74
C PRO A 26 34.56 16.80 11.27
N PRO A 27 34.24 15.50 11.04
CA PRO A 27 34.29 14.92 9.71
C PRO A 27 33.35 15.64 8.74
N LYS A 28 33.84 15.91 7.52
CA LYS A 28 33.03 16.48 6.43
C LYS A 28 31.88 15.55 6.09
N ASP A 29 30.72 16.15 5.80
CA ASP A 29 29.44 15.44 5.61
C ASP A 29 29.53 14.28 4.60
N PRO A 30 29.28 13.02 5.02
CA PRO A 30 29.26 11.87 4.13
C PRO A 30 28.26 11.99 2.98
N ALA A 31 27.21 12.82 3.09
CA ALA A 31 26.21 12.95 2.04
C ALA A 31 26.72 13.65 0.77
N LEU A 32 27.86 14.36 0.82
CA LEU A 32 28.40 15.12 -0.32
C LEU A 32 29.22 14.28 -1.31
N SER A 33 29.64 13.06 -0.98
CA SER A 33 30.42 12.20 -1.89
C SER A 33 29.57 11.54 -2.99
N TYR A 34 28.31 11.20 -2.68
CA TYR A 34 27.42 10.43 -3.56
C TYR A 34 26.84 11.21 -4.75
N GLY A 35 27.14 12.51 -4.89
CA GLY A 35 26.44 13.42 -5.78
C GLY A 35 26.99 13.59 -7.21
N HIS A 36 28.13 12.99 -7.55
CA HIS A 36 28.91 13.41 -8.73
C HIS A 36 29.34 12.32 -9.73
N LEU A 37 29.15 11.03 -9.42
CA LEU A 37 29.62 9.92 -10.27
C LEU A 37 28.62 8.76 -10.36
N VAL A 38 27.46 8.98 -10.99
CA VAL A 38 26.94 8.14 -12.10
C VAL A 38 25.96 9.00 -12.92
N LYS A 39 26.30 9.26 -14.18
CA LYS A 39 25.32 9.45 -15.26
C LYS A 39 25.80 8.62 -16.44
N ASP A 40 25.14 7.49 -16.70
CA ASP A 40 25.18 6.89 -18.03
C ASP A 40 24.15 7.66 -18.89
N PRO A 41 24.58 8.45 -19.90
CA PRO A 41 23.66 9.22 -20.74
C PRO A 41 22.87 8.36 -21.74
N VAL A 42 23.05 7.03 -21.75
CA VAL A 42 22.49 6.12 -22.77
C VAL A 42 21.17 5.46 -22.33
N VAL A 43 20.85 5.40 -21.04
CA VAL A 43 19.74 4.57 -20.52
C VAL A 43 18.46 5.37 -20.23
N VAL A 44 17.80 5.82 -21.31
CA VAL A 44 16.36 6.19 -21.30
C VAL A 44 15.63 5.40 -22.39
N GLY A 45 15.44 4.11 -22.13
CA GLY A 45 14.80 3.17 -23.06
C GLY A 45 14.88 1.72 -22.57
N PRO A 46 14.30 0.75 -23.30
CA PRO A 46 14.54 -0.66 -23.05
C PRO A 46 16.03 -0.99 -23.25
N ILE A 47 16.56 -1.94 -22.48
CA ILE A 47 17.97 -2.35 -22.57
C ILE A 47 18.25 -2.86 -23.97
N THR A 48 19.28 -2.28 -24.61
CA THR A 48 19.81 -2.68 -25.92
C THR A 48 21.27 -3.06 -25.80
N GLU A 49 21.83 -3.65 -26.87
CA GLU A 49 23.21 -4.15 -26.98
C GLU A 49 24.33 -3.12 -26.71
N LYS A 50 23.98 -1.85 -26.46
CA LYS A 50 24.92 -0.74 -26.26
C LYS A 50 25.02 -0.24 -24.81
N SER A 51 24.19 -0.72 -23.88
CA SER A 51 24.24 -0.31 -22.45
C SER A 51 25.36 -1.04 -21.69
N THR A 52 26.27 -0.30 -21.04
CA THR A 52 27.47 -0.87 -20.40
C THR A 52 27.47 -0.77 -18.87
N ILE A 53 27.08 -1.87 -18.21
CA ILE A 53 27.07 -2.03 -16.74
C ILE A 53 28.49 -2.12 -16.12
N ALA A 54 29.53 -2.11 -16.95
CA ALA A 54 30.90 -2.53 -16.60
C ALA A 54 31.70 -1.61 -15.67
N GLU A 55 31.19 -0.43 -15.30
CA GLU A 55 31.92 0.50 -14.41
C GLU A 55 31.66 0.28 -12.92
N LEU A 56 30.61 -0.47 -12.56
CA LEU A 56 30.17 -0.70 -11.18
C LEU A 56 31.05 -1.65 -10.36
N TYR A 57 32.04 -2.29 -10.98
CA TYR A 57 32.90 -3.28 -10.36
C TYR A 57 34.38 -2.91 -10.49
N ARG A 58 34.86 -2.10 -9.55
CA ARG A 58 36.27 -2.11 -9.12
C ARG A 58 36.35 -2.82 -7.78
N PHE A 59 37.16 -3.87 -7.70
CA PHE A 59 37.53 -4.49 -6.44
C PHE A 59 39.06 -4.50 -6.34
N ASP A 60 39.59 -4.00 -5.23
CA ASP A 60 41.02 -3.99 -4.97
C ASP A 60 41.49 -5.36 -4.48
N ASP A 61 41.84 -6.23 -5.42
CA ASP A 61 43.01 -7.09 -5.24
C ASP A 61 43.80 -7.13 -6.56
N GLY A 62 45.11 -6.91 -6.46
CA GLY A 62 45.99 -6.44 -7.54
C GLY A 62 46.30 -7.45 -8.66
N LYS A 63 45.44 -8.45 -8.85
CA LYS A 63 45.70 -9.62 -9.71
C LYS A 63 44.56 -9.98 -10.69
N PHE A 64 43.40 -9.30 -10.67
CA PHE A 64 42.26 -9.67 -11.54
C PHE A 64 41.64 -8.54 -12.38
N ALA A 65 42.35 -8.10 -13.42
CA ALA A 65 41.93 -7.00 -14.30
C ALA A 65 41.16 -7.46 -15.56
N HIS A 66 39.85 -7.73 -15.46
CA HIS A 66 39.01 -8.02 -16.65
C HIS A 66 37.60 -7.41 -16.61
N ARG A 67 37.49 -6.13 -17.03
CA ARG A 67 36.21 -5.41 -17.20
C ARG A 67 35.27 -6.03 -18.27
N ASN A 68 35.79 -6.89 -19.15
CA ASN A 68 35.03 -7.41 -20.30
C ASN A 68 33.90 -8.38 -19.91
N LEU A 69 34.04 -9.17 -18.83
CA LEU A 69 33.07 -10.20 -18.46
C LEU A 69 31.64 -9.64 -18.30
N LEU A 70 31.51 -8.52 -17.59
CA LEU A 70 30.20 -7.96 -17.24
C LEU A 70 29.49 -7.37 -18.46
N LYS A 71 30.26 -6.90 -19.45
CA LYS A 71 29.78 -6.43 -20.76
C LYS A 71 29.32 -7.58 -21.67
N GLU A 72 29.80 -8.79 -21.40
CA GLU A 72 29.48 -10.01 -22.15
C GLU A 72 28.27 -10.76 -21.55
N LEU A 73 28.04 -10.63 -20.24
CA LEU A 73 26.85 -11.18 -19.57
C LEU A 73 25.56 -10.39 -19.87
N SER A 74 25.64 -9.11 -20.25
CA SER A 74 24.49 -8.21 -20.39
C SER A 74 23.82 -8.18 -21.77
N THR A 75 24.40 -8.80 -22.79
CA THR A 75 24.03 -8.60 -24.21
C THR A 75 23.17 -9.71 -24.84
N PHE A 76 22.72 -10.72 -24.07
CA PHE A 76 21.95 -11.86 -24.60
C PHE A 76 20.48 -11.53 -24.99
N SER A 77 20.28 -10.85 -26.13
CA SER A 77 18.97 -10.50 -26.69
C SER A 77 18.66 -11.14 -28.06
N THR A 78 17.93 -12.26 -28.04
CA THR A 78 17.28 -12.95 -29.20
C THR A 78 18.21 -13.84 -30.08
N PRO A 79 17.65 -14.72 -30.93
CA PRO A 79 16.79 -15.83 -30.49
C PRO A 79 17.28 -17.21 -31.00
N ILE A 80 17.43 -18.18 -30.09
CA ILE A 80 17.82 -19.56 -30.40
C ILE A 80 16.59 -20.49 -30.35
N PRO A 81 16.42 -21.44 -31.29
CA PRO A 81 15.38 -22.48 -31.28
C PRO A 81 15.33 -23.46 -30.08
N ALA A 82 16.17 -23.30 -29.05
CA ALA A 82 16.02 -23.94 -27.75
C ALA A 82 16.41 -22.97 -26.63
N ARG A 83 15.46 -22.61 -25.74
CA ARG A 83 15.65 -21.53 -24.74
C ARG A 83 16.19 -22.04 -23.39
N ILE A 84 17.48 -22.38 -23.35
CA ILE A 84 18.26 -22.20 -22.11
C ILE A 84 18.59 -20.71 -22.01
N ARG A 85 18.34 -20.09 -20.85
CA ARG A 85 18.50 -18.64 -20.66
C ARG A 85 19.23 -18.34 -19.36
N ILE A 86 20.56 -18.44 -19.40
CA ILE A 86 21.43 -17.96 -18.33
C ILE A 86 21.24 -16.43 -18.24
N GLY A 87 20.82 -15.93 -17.08
CA GLY A 87 20.56 -14.49 -16.91
C GLY A 87 19.96 -14.10 -15.56
N ASN A 88 20.38 -12.91 -15.12
CA ASN A 88 20.18 -12.25 -13.82
C ASN A 88 21.06 -12.78 -12.67
N LEU A 89 21.52 -11.83 -11.84
CA LEU A 89 22.51 -11.98 -10.76
C LEU A 89 21.89 -12.49 -9.43
N THR A 90 21.08 -13.54 -9.49
CA THR A 90 20.87 -14.39 -8.29
C THR A 90 22.15 -15.17 -7.99
N ALA A 91 22.14 -16.08 -7.00
CA ALA A 91 23.10 -17.20 -7.03
C ALA A 91 23.08 -17.82 -8.44
N PRO A 92 24.25 -18.20 -9.02
CA PRO A 92 24.28 -18.81 -10.34
C PRO A 92 23.32 -20.00 -10.38
N ALA A 93 22.58 -20.14 -11.48
CA ALA A 93 21.53 -21.13 -11.61
C ALA A 93 21.37 -21.57 -13.06
N ILE A 94 21.18 -22.86 -13.27
CA ILE A 94 20.91 -23.46 -14.57
C ILE A 94 19.40 -23.31 -14.82
N ARG A 95 19.04 -22.23 -15.51
CA ARG A 95 17.66 -21.86 -15.85
C ARG A 95 17.20 -22.54 -17.13
N VAL A 96 16.46 -23.64 -16.98
CA VAL A 96 15.81 -24.39 -18.06
C VAL A 96 14.42 -23.81 -18.29
N LYS A 97 14.17 -23.21 -19.47
CA LYS A 97 12.90 -22.52 -19.78
C LYS A 97 12.14 -23.19 -20.92
N ALA A 98 11.24 -24.10 -20.56
CA ALA A 98 10.37 -24.80 -21.49
C ALA A 98 9.16 -23.93 -21.89
N HIS A 99 9.04 -23.63 -23.19
CA HIS A 99 7.86 -23.00 -23.76
C HIS A 99 7.01 -24.04 -24.48
N PHE A 100 5.75 -24.19 -24.06
CA PHE A 100 4.79 -25.06 -24.72
C PHE A 100 4.01 -24.24 -25.75
N MET A 101 4.02 -24.70 -27.00
CA MET A 101 3.32 -24.06 -28.12
C MET A 101 1.90 -24.60 -28.28
N GLY A 102 1.01 -23.79 -28.85
CA GLY A 102 -0.33 -24.24 -29.23
C GLY A 102 -0.32 -25.30 -30.33
N VAL A 103 -1.48 -25.84 -30.64
CA VAL A 103 -1.69 -26.83 -31.73
C VAL A 103 -2.62 -26.22 -32.79
N GLY A 104 -2.48 -26.63 -34.05
CA GLY A 104 -3.28 -26.12 -35.16
C GLY A 104 -3.11 -24.61 -35.35
N GLN A 105 -4.22 -23.87 -35.40
CA GLN A 105 -4.23 -22.41 -35.61
C GLN A 105 -3.43 -21.60 -34.56
N TYR A 106 -3.11 -22.19 -33.40
CA TYR A 106 -2.32 -21.55 -32.35
C TYR A 106 -0.83 -21.99 -32.32
N ALA A 107 -0.33 -22.71 -33.32
CA ALA A 107 1.03 -23.27 -33.34
C ALA A 107 2.17 -22.24 -33.15
N ARG A 108 1.94 -20.96 -33.46
CA ARG A 108 2.90 -19.86 -33.23
C ARG A 108 2.75 -19.13 -31.89
N LYS A 109 1.74 -19.48 -31.07
CA LYS A 109 1.50 -18.87 -29.75
C LYS A 109 2.02 -19.79 -28.64
N VAL A 110 2.78 -19.23 -27.71
CA VAL A 110 3.13 -19.91 -26.44
C VAL A 110 1.84 -20.04 -25.62
N ILE A 111 1.40 -21.26 -25.33
CA ILE A 111 0.24 -21.55 -24.46
C ILE A 111 0.62 -21.75 -23.00
N HIS A 112 1.87 -22.13 -22.73
CA HIS A 112 2.39 -22.25 -21.37
C HIS A 112 3.90 -22.03 -21.31
N THR A 113 4.40 -21.68 -20.14
CA THR A 113 5.83 -21.64 -19.86
C THR A 113 6.10 -22.30 -18.52
N VAL A 114 7.05 -23.24 -18.51
CA VAL A 114 7.63 -23.79 -17.29
C VAL A 114 9.07 -23.29 -17.19
N ILE A 115 9.46 -22.87 -16.00
CA ILE A 115 10.87 -22.57 -15.67
C ILE A 115 11.28 -23.57 -14.59
N LEU A 116 12.43 -24.21 -14.78
CA LEU A 116 13.15 -24.92 -13.72
C LEU A 116 14.49 -24.21 -13.50
N ASP A 117 14.70 -23.73 -12.29
CA ASP A 117 15.97 -23.17 -11.85
C ASP A 117 16.65 -24.18 -10.91
N PHE A 118 17.73 -24.81 -11.42
CA PHE A 118 18.67 -25.60 -10.63
C PHE A 118 19.76 -24.66 -10.13
N HIS A 119 19.65 -24.22 -8.89
CA HIS A 119 20.62 -23.31 -8.29
C HIS A 119 21.95 -24.00 -8.05
N PHE A 120 23.06 -23.27 -8.14
CA PHE A 120 24.39 -23.76 -7.76
C PHE A 120 24.55 -23.93 -6.25
N ASN A 121 23.50 -23.73 -5.46
CA ASN A 121 23.32 -24.20 -4.08
C ASN A 121 21.98 -24.95 -4.00
N ASP A 122 21.93 -26.07 -3.29
CA ASP A 122 20.71 -26.87 -3.08
C ASP A 122 19.75 -26.25 -2.05
N CYS A 123 18.64 -26.94 -1.75
CA CYS A 123 17.61 -26.47 -0.83
C CYS A 123 18.08 -26.26 0.62
N ASP A 124 19.18 -26.90 1.03
CA ASP A 124 19.81 -26.78 2.34
C ASP A 124 21.05 -25.85 2.32
N GLY A 125 21.32 -25.21 1.17
CA GLY A 125 22.42 -24.26 1.00
C GLY A 125 23.77 -24.88 0.59
N LYS A 126 23.83 -26.16 0.21
CA LYS A 126 25.10 -26.82 -0.20
C LYS A 126 25.35 -26.67 -1.69
N GLN A 127 26.60 -26.36 -2.06
CA GLN A 127 26.96 -26.04 -3.45
C GLN A 127 26.75 -27.23 -4.43
N LEU A 128 26.51 -26.95 -5.71
CA LEU A 128 26.70 -27.91 -6.82
C LEU A 128 28.20 -28.17 -7.00
N PHE A 129 28.76 -29.02 -6.13
CA PHE A 129 30.19 -29.35 -6.10
C PHE A 129 30.69 -30.15 -7.33
N ASP A 130 29.80 -30.75 -8.11
CA ASP A 130 30.13 -31.62 -9.25
C ASP A 130 29.67 -31.10 -10.61
N PHE A 131 29.34 -29.79 -10.71
CA PHE A 131 29.10 -29.19 -12.03
C PHE A 131 30.35 -29.30 -12.91
N GLN A 132 30.17 -29.76 -14.14
CA GLN A 132 31.21 -29.89 -15.15
C GLN A 132 30.66 -29.44 -16.51
N PHE A 133 31.30 -28.44 -17.11
CA PHE A 133 31.14 -28.16 -18.54
C PHE A 133 32.16 -28.95 -19.36
N LYS A 134 31.69 -29.77 -20.31
CA LYS A 134 32.57 -30.48 -21.25
C LYS A 134 32.64 -29.71 -22.56
N ARG A 135 33.72 -28.95 -22.72
CA ARG A 135 33.94 -28.08 -23.90
C ARG A 135 34.04 -28.84 -25.23
N VAL A 136 34.47 -30.11 -25.22
CA VAL A 136 34.56 -30.96 -26.41
C VAL A 136 33.17 -31.40 -26.88
N ASP A 137 32.35 -31.90 -25.95
CA ASP A 137 31.02 -32.47 -26.23
C ASP A 137 29.92 -31.39 -26.26
N CYS A 138 30.25 -30.15 -25.88
CA CYS A 138 29.31 -29.06 -25.57
C CYS A 138 28.24 -29.45 -24.51
N SER A 139 28.52 -30.41 -23.63
CA SER A 139 27.56 -30.85 -22.61
C SER A 139 27.79 -30.19 -21.25
N ILE A 140 26.75 -30.18 -20.41
CA ILE A 140 26.85 -29.93 -18.97
C ILE A 140 26.43 -31.17 -18.19
N ASP A 141 27.19 -31.49 -17.14
CA ASP A 141 26.93 -32.55 -16.16
C ASP A 141 26.87 -31.92 -14.76
N PHE A 142 25.90 -32.29 -13.92
CA PHE A 142 25.84 -31.90 -12.50
C PHE A 142 24.86 -32.79 -11.71
N THR A 143 25.02 -32.92 -10.39
CA THR A 143 24.10 -33.67 -9.54
C THR A 143 23.25 -32.75 -8.66
N SER A 144 21.93 -32.82 -8.78
CA SER A 144 21.00 -31.94 -8.05
C SER A 144 19.89 -32.70 -7.31
N THR A 145 19.34 -32.07 -6.28
CA THR A 145 18.20 -32.53 -5.46
C THR A 145 17.00 -31.62 -5.69
N GLY A 146 16.26 -31.93 -6.75
CA GLY A 146 15.08 -31.18 -7.14
C GLY A 146 15.40 -30.01 -8.07
N ALA A 147 14.36 -29.24 -8.39
CA ALA A 147 14.46 -28.04 -9.19
C ALA A 147 13.36 -27.07 -8.76
N THR A 148 13.66 -25.79 -8.75
CA THR A 148 12.73 -24.79 -8.25
C THR A 148 11.99 -24.16 -9.43
N SER A 149 10.68 -23.92 -9.28
CA SER A 149 9.81 -23.95 -10.46
C SER A 149 8.70 -22.93 -10.51
N GLU A 150 8.56 -22.32 -11.68
CA GLU A 150 7.40 -21.52 -12.08
C GLU A 150 6.61 -22.25 -13.17
N GLY A 151 5.29 -22.14 -13.13
CA GLY A 151 4.40 -22.75 -14.12
C GLY A 151 4.13 -24.24 -13.94
N LEU A 152 4.84 -24.97 -13.07
CA LEU A 152 4.55 -26.40 -12.82
C LEU A 152 3.26 -26.67 -12.03
N ASN A 153 2.76 -25.68 -11.29
CA ASN A 153 1.51 -25.80 -10.54
C ASN A 153 0.29 -25.85 -11.49
N VAL A 154 0.31 -25.00 -12.52
CA VAL A 154 -0.70 -24.90 -13.58
C VAL A 154 -0.45 -25.97 -14.65
N THR A 155 -1.50 -26.65 -15.11
CA THR A 155 -1.41 -27.65 -16.18
C THR A 155 -2.48 -27.36 -17.24
N PRO A 156 -2.16 -26.60 -18.29
CA PRO A 156 -3.10 -26.34 -19.38
C PRO A 156 -3.33 -27.59 -20.26
N GLN A 157 -4.18 -27.44 -21.28
CA GLN A 157 -4.55 -28.53 -22.19
C GLN A 157 -3.38 -28.94 -23.11
N PHE A 158 -2.53 -29.84 -22.61
CA PHE A 158 -1.41 -30.42 -23.35
C PHE A 158 -1.83 -31.66 -24.17
N ASN A 159 -1.22 -31.81 -25.35
CA ASN A 159 -1.22 -33.08 -26.08
C ASN A 159 -0.42 -34.16 -25.33
N ALA A 160 -0.35 -35.39 -25.85
CA ALA A 160 0.32 -36.50 -25.17
C ALA A 160 1.83 -36.24 -24.91
N GLU A 161 2.55 -35.77 -25.93
CA GLU A 161 4.00 -35.50 -25.88
C GLU A 161 4.34 -34.34 -24.92
N GLN A 162 3.61 -33.24 -25.03
CA GLN A 162 3.71 -32.08 -24.14
C GLN A 162 3.43 -32.49 -22.69
N ARG A 163 2.47 -33.38 -22.46
CA ARG A 163 2.14 -33.89 -21.12
C ARG A 163 3.22 -34.83 -20.58
N ALA A 164 3.82 -35.65 -21.43
CA ALA A 164 4.98 -36.47 -21.05
C ALA A 164 6.18 -35.59 -20.68
N PHE A 165 6.53 -34.60 -21.50
CA PHE A 165 7.61 -33.67 -21.22
C PHE A 165 7.35 -32.81 -19.96
N PHE A 166 6.13 -32.31 -19.78
CA PHE A 166 5.72 -31.62 -18.54
C PHE A 166 5.85 -32.51 -17.30
N ASN A 167 5.52 -33.80 -17.41
CA ASN A 167 5.72 -34.76 -16.32
C ASN A 167 7.21 -35.01 -16.02
N ILE A 168 8.09 -35.02 -17.03
CA ILE A 168 9.54 -35.09 -16.84
C ILE A 168 10.04 -33.85 -16.07
N LEU A 169 9.69 -32.64 -16.51
CA LEU A 169 10.03 -31.40 -15.80
C LEU A 169 9.50 -31.41 -14.35
N LYS A 170 8.30 -31.96 -14.14
CA LYS A 170 7.70 -32.13 -12.82
C LYS A 170 8.41 -33.16 -11.94
N SER A 171 8.95 -34.24 -12.52
CA SER A 171 9.79 -35.19 -11.77
C SER A 171 11.16 -34.61 -11.39
N LEU A 172 11.77 -33.83 -12.28
CA LEU A 172 13.01 -33.10 -11.99
C LEU A 172 12.83 -32.10 -10.84
N ALA A 173 11.72 -31.35 -10.84
CA ALA A 173 11.38 -30.44 -9.73
C ALA A 173 11.16 -31.14 -8.38
N ARG A 174 10.75 -32.43 -8.40
CA ARG A 174 10.37 -33.22 -7.22
C ARG A 174 11.45 -34.20 -6.74
N ALA A 175 12.66 -34.17 -7.30
CA ALA A 175 13.71 -35.13 -7.00
C ALA A 175 14.25 -34.98 -5.55
N THR A 176 13.75 -35.82 -4.64
CA THR A 176 14.21 -35.87 -3.23
C THR A 176 15.54 -36.61 -3.05
N ALA A 177 15.92 -37.44 -4.02
CA ALA A 177 17.23 -38.06 -4.10
C ALA A 177 18.11 -37.31 -5.11
N LYS A 178 19.44 -37.36 -4.92
CA LYS A 178 20.43 -36.81 -5.85
C LYS A 178 20.29 -37.45 -7.22
N GLN A 179 19.92 -36.66 -8.23
CA GLN A 179 19.88 -37.06 -9.64
C GLN A 179 21.05 -36.43 -10.37
N LYS A 180 21.83 -37.26 -11.09
CA LYS A 180 22.81 -36.74 -12.05
C LYS A 180 22.06 -36.30 -13.31
N LEU A 181 22.22 -35.04 -13.66
CA LEU A 181 21.62 -34.39 -14.81
C LEU A 181 22.71 -34.14 -15.85
N HIS A 182 22.39 -34.48 -17.09
CA HIS A 182 23.25 -34.29 -18.26
C HIS A 182 22.42 -33.54 -19.32
N SER A 183 23.04 -32.62 -20.06
CA SER A 183 22.37 -31.89 -21.13
C SER A 183 23.36 -31.41 -22.19
N ASP A 184 23.12 -31.84 -23.43
CA ASP A 184 23.84 -31.36 -24.61
C ASP A 184 23.38 -29.94 -24.97
N LEU A 185 24.33 -29.03 -25.19
CA LEU A 185 24.05 -27.64 -25.54
C LEU A 185 24.19 -27.45 -27.05
N CYS A 186 23.07 -27.19 -27.73
CA CYS A 186 23.02 -26.94 -29.17
C CYS A 186 23.65 -25.58 -29.53
N THR A 187 24.99 -25.53 -29.62
CA THR A 187 25.78 -24.34 -29.93
C THR A 187 25.78 -23.97 -31.43
N SER A 188 25.43 -24.91 -32.31
CA SER A 188 25.47 -24.75 -33.78
C SER A 188 24.49 -23.71 -34.36
N GLN A 189 23.57 -23.20 -33.55
CA GLN A 189 22.59 -22.17 -33.93
C GLN A 189 22.91 -20.79 -33.32
N LEU A 190 24.06 -20.64 -32.66
CA LEU A 190 24.56 -19.36 -32.16
C LEU A 190 25.26 -18.57 -33.28
N ALA A 191 24.94 -17.28 -33.41
CA ALA A 191 25.78 -16.34 -34.16
C ALA A 191 27.19 -16.29 -33.54
N ALA A 192 28.23 -16.02 -34.34
CA ALA A 192 29.63 -16.13 -33.91
C ALA A 192 29.96 -15.27 -32.66
N GLU A 193 29.37 -14.09 -32.55
CA GLU A 193 29.49 -13.20 -31.38
C GLU A 193 28.84 -13.79 -30.12
N ASN A 194 27.65 -14.39 -30.25
CA ASN A 194 26.94 -15.07 -29.17
C ASN A 194 27.65 -16.37 -28.77
N LEU A 195 28.28 -17.07 -29.71
CA LEU A 195 29.10 -18.27 -29.45
C LEU A 195 30.39 -17.93 -28.69
N ALA A 196 31.10 -16.87 -29.10
CA ALA A 196 32.28 -16.38 -28.41
C ALA A 196 31.94 -15.88 -26.99
N THR A 197 30.79 -15.21 -26.83
CA THR A 197 30.27 -14.74 -25.54
C THR A 197 29.86 -15.91 -24.64
N PHE A 198 29.14 -16.90 -25.18
CA PHE A 198 28.79 -18.14 -24.48
C PHE A 198 30.03 -18.85 -23.90
N TYR A 199 31.07 -19.10 -24.70
CA TYR A 199 32.28 -19.78 -24.19
C TYR A 199 32.98 -19.00 -23.07
N LYS A 200 32.99 -17.66 -23.09
CA LYS A 200 33.58 -16.85 -22.01
C LYS A 200 32.80 -16.90 -20.69
N VAL A 201 31.49 -17.20 -20.75
CA VAL A 201 30.68 -17.49 -19.56
C VAL A 201 30.95 -18.92 -19.09
N MET A 202 30.95 -19.90 -19.99
CA MET A 202 31.19 -21.32 -19.65
C MET A 202 32.61 -21.56 -19.09
N ASP A 203 33.62 -20.85 -19.60
CA ASP A 203 34.99 -20.87 -19.06
C ASP A 203 35.08 -20.36 -17.62
N ARG A 204 34.04 -19.68 -17.09
CA ARG A 204 33.95 -19.21 -15.69
C ARG A 204 32.99 -20.02 -14.83
N LEU A 205 32.47 -21.14 -15.34
CA LEU A 205 31.77 -22.13 -14.53
C LEU A 205 32.74 -23.25 -14.12
N PRO A 206 32.40 -24.07 -13.10
CA PRO A 206 33.22 -25.21 -12.71
C PRO A 206 33.50 -26.15 -13.91
N GLY A 207 34.78 -26.52 -14.08
CA GLY A 207 35.29 -27.24 -15.26
C GLY A 207 35.75 -26.33 -16.42
N GLY A 208 35.48 -25.03 -16.37
CA GLY A 208 35.98 -24.04 -17.33
C GLY A 208 37.44 -23.65 -17.13
N CYS A 209 38.05 -22.99 -18.13
CA CYS A 209 39.47 -22.62 -18.13
C CYS A 209 39.80 -21.25 -17.48
N GLY A 210 38.85 -20.61 -16.82
CA GLY A 210 38.95 -19.26 -16.25
C GLY A 210 38.53 -19.17 -14.78
N PRO A 211 38.48 -17.94 -14.20
CA PRO A 211 38.08 -17.74 -12.81
C PRO A 211 36.60 -18.05 -12.61
N LEU A 212 36.27 -18.75 -11.53
CA LEU A 212 34.88 -19.11 -11.22
C LEU A 212 34.00 -17.88 -10.96
N LEU A 213 32.73 -17.96 -11.36
CA LEU A 213 31.73 -16.95 -11.04
C LEU A 213 31.42 -16.90 -9.52
N PRO A 214 31.03 -15.72 -9.00
CA PRO A 214 30.53 -15.56 -7.63
C PRO A 214 29.39 -16.52 -7.27
N SER A 215 29.33 -16.95 -6.01
CA SER A 215 28.16 -17.66 -5.46
C SER A 215 27.76 -17.10 -4.10
N ILE A 216 26.45 -17.11 -3.82
CA ILE A 216 25.90 -16.76 -2.50
C ILE A 216 26.38 -17.81 -1.48
N GLY A 217 26.81 -17.36 -0.29
CA GLY A 217 27.33 -18.25 0.76
C GLY A 217 28.85 -18.48 0.71
N ARG A 218 29.59 -17.71 -0.10
CA ARG A 218 31.06 -17.61 0.01
C ARG A 218 31.48 -16.36 0.79
N PRO A 219 32.54 -16.40 1.62
CA PRO A 219 33.03 -15.23 2.35
C PRO A 219 33.33 -14.02 1.47
N GLU A 220 33.90 -14.24 0.28
CA GLU A 220 34.16 -13.16 -0.69
C GLU A 220 32.89 -12.49 -1.27
N PHE A 221 31.70 -13.04 -1.00
CA PHE A 221 30.40 -12.48 -1.40
C PHE A 221 29.33 -12.48 -0.28
N SER A 222 29.71 -12.79 0.98
CA SER A 222 28.80 -12.86 2.13
C SER A 222 28.53 -11.49 2.78
N ASN A 223 28.45 -10.45 1.95
CA ASN A 223 28.13 -9.11 2.42
C ASN A 223 26.63 -8.97 2.77
N PHE A 224 25.80 -9.89 2.29
CA PHE A 224 24.48 -10.14 2.87
C PHE A 224 24.64 -10.84 4.21
N PRO A 225 24.15 -10.27 5.32
CA PRO A 225 24.32 -10.84 6.65
C PRO A 225 23.53 -12.14 6.80
N GLU A 226 24.16 -13.16 7.39
CA GLU A 226 23.49 -14.43 7.66
C GLU A 226 22.45 -14.31 8.78
N ASN A 227 22.69 -13.43 9.76
CA ASN A 227 21.82 -13.16 10.90
C ASN A 227 21.25 -11.73 10.84
N PRO A 228 20.02 -11.46 11.32
CA PRO A 228 19.45 -10.11 11.32
C PRO A 228 20.16 -9.17 12.33
N GLU A 229 20.96 -9.71 13.26
CA GLU A 229 21.77 -8.93 14.19
C GLU A 229 23.05 -8.35 13.53
N ASP A 230 23.51 -8.94 12.42
CA ASP A 230 24.59 -8.41 11.57
C ASP A 230 24.10 -7.23 10.68
N LEU A 231 23.09 -6.49 11.12
CA LEU A 231 22.52 -5.32 10.42
C LEU A 231 23.57 -4.24 10.10
N THR A 232 24.64 -4.16 10.89
CA THR A 232 25.83 -3.35 10.58
C THR A 232 26.41 -3.67 9.20
N LYS A 233 26.48 -4.94 8.76
CA LYS A 233 27.08 -5.30 7.47
C LYS A 233 26.34 -4.73 6.26
N ILE A 234 25.01 -4.52 6.36
CA ILE A 234 24.23 -3.82 5.33
C ILE A 234 24.48 -2.30 5.38
N LEU A 235 24.69 -1.74 6.57
CA LEU A 235 25.09 -0.34 6.73
C LEU A 235 26.52 -0.10 6.21
N ASP A 236 27.44 -1.03 6.46
CA ASP A 236 28.82 -1.04 5.95
C ASP A 236 28.85 -1.16 4.42
N LEU A 237 27.95 -1.95 3.82
CA LEU A 237 27.73 -1.99 2.36
C LEU A 237 27.29 -0.65 1.76
N MET A 238 26.55 0.16 2.53
CA MET A 238 26.06 1.48 2.12
C MET A 238 27.01 2.64 2.48
N GLN A 239 27.96 2.41 3.39
CA GLN A 239 28.91 3.41 3.89
C GLN A 239 30.38 3.15 3.47
N GLY A 240 30.67 1.97 2.91
CA GLY A 240 31.99 1.59 2.41
C GLY A 240 32.45 2.45 1.22
N ALA A 241 33.77 2.46 0.99
CA ALA A 241 34.43 3.35 0.03
C ALA A 241 33.93 3.24 -1.43
N ASN A 242 33.27 2.14 -1.79
CA ASN A 242 32.51 1.98 -3.04
C ASN A 242 31.05 1.64 -2.69
N PRO A 243 30.14 2.62 -2.61
CA PRO A 243 28.71 2.37 -2.39
C PRO A 243 28.13 1.63 -3.60
N TRP A 244 27.36 0.57 -3.38
CA TRP A 244 26.83 -0.27 -4.46
C TRP A 244 25.62 0.39 -5.16
N PRO A 245 25.68 0.70 -6.47
CA PRO A 245 24.48 0.99 -7.25
C PRO A 245 23.86 -0.36 -7.61
N MET A 246 22.86 -0.78 -6.85
CA MET A 246 22.31 -2.13 -6.92
C MET A 246 21.62 -2.37 -8.26
N THR A 247 22.26 -3.17 -9.13
CA THR A 247 21.67 -3.59 -10.41
C THR A 247 20.37 -4.34 -10.13
N PRO A 248 19.20 -3.85 -10.59
CA PRO A 248 17.91 -4.42 -10.20
C PRO A 248 17.75 -5.86 -10.72
N LEU A 249 17.46 -6.77 -9.79
CA LEU A 249 17.03 -8.12 -10.08
C LEU A 249 15.50 -8.14 -10.24
N ARG A 250 15.01 -9.08 -11.06
CA ARG A 250 13.57 -9.31 -11.20
C ARG A 250 13.10 -10.34 -10.18
N SER A 251 12.10 -9.96 -9.40
CA SER A 251 11.39 -10.82 -8.47
C SER A 251 10.62 -11.94 -9.19
N GLY A 252 10.78 -13.18 -8.72
CA GLY A 252 10.01 -14.34 -9.20
C GLY A 252 8.63 -14.47 -8.54
N ASP A 253 7.70 -15.17 -9.19
CA ASP A 253 6.46 -15.60 -8.53
C ASP A 253 6.70 -16.76 -7.56
N SER A 254 7.79 -17.51 -7.70
CA SER A 254 8.21 -18.54 -6.73
C SER A 254 9.58 -18.23 -6.09
N PHE A 255 9.81 -18.73 -4.87
CA PHE A 255 11.14 -18.72 -4.25
C PHE A 255 11.78 -20.10 -4.36
N SER A 256 13.10 -20.15 -4.50
CA SER A 256 13.81 -21.42 -4.67
C SER A 256 14.01 -22.19 -3.37
N SER A 257 14.38 -21.50 -2.31
CA SER A 257 14.48 -22.05 -0.95
C SER A 257 13.89 -21.07 0.06
N ILE A 258 13.81 -21.51 1.31
CA ILE A 258 13.43 -20.63 2.42
C ILE A 258 14.52 -19.58 2.67
N ALA A 259 15.79 -19.91 2.41
CA ALA A 259 16.88 -18.93 2.42
C ALA A 259 16.74 -17.86 1.33
N HIS A 260 16.29 -18.22 0.12
CA HIS A 260 15.98 -17.25 -0.95
C HIS A 260 14.80 -16.35 -0.55
N ALA A 261 13.68 -16.94 -0.08
CA ALA A 261 12.53 -16.19 0.40
C ALA A 261 12.92 -15.17 1.49
N ARG A 262 13.71 -15.63 2.48
CA ARG A 262 14.27 -14.81 3.56
C ARG A 262 15.14 -13.69 3.03
N ALA A 263 16.16 -14.01 2.22
CA ALA A 263 17.12 -13.02 1.71
C ALA A 263 16.44 -11.94 0.87
N GLU A 264 15.53 -12.33 -0.03
CA GLU A 264 14.81 -11.40 -0.88
C GLU A 264 13.87 -10.50 -0.07
N LEU A 265 13.00 -11.07 0.77
CA LEU A 265 12.03 -10.30 1.56
C LEU A 265 12.71 -9.38 2.60
N LEU A 266 13.77 -9.84 3.28
CA LEU A 266 14.53 -9.01 4.22
C LEU A 266 15.28 -7.88 3.49
N THR A 267 16.05 -8.18 2.44
CA THR A 267 16.79 -7.15 1.68
C THR A 267 15.85 -6.08 1.15
N THR A 268 14.74 -6.51 0.55
CA THR A 268 13.70 -5.61 0.03
C THR A 268 13.23 -4.62 1.10
N HIS A 269 13.01 -5.10 2.32
CA HIS A 269 12.42 -4.28 3.39
C HIS A 269 13.47 -3.39 4.10
N ILE A 270 14.65 -3.94 4.40
CA ILE A 270 15.78 -3.20 5.01
C ILE A 270 16.17 -2.00 4.14
N VAL A 271 16.35 -2.20 2.83
CA VAL A 271 16.73 -1.10 1.94
C VAL A 271 15.62 -0.08 1.80
N SER A 272 14.35 -0.48 1.66
CA SER A 272 13.22 0.47 1.57
C SER A 272 13.08 1.35 2.82
N CYS A 273 13.25 0.77 4.01
CA CYS A 273 13.22 1.54 5.25
C CYS A 273 14.48 2.40 5.43
N HIS A 274 15.64 1.98 4.92
CA HIS A 274 16.85 2.82 4.94
C HIS A 274 16.74 4.00 3.95
N GLU A 275 16.27 3.79 2.72
CA GLU A 275 15.98 4.87 1.76
C GLU A 275 15.08 5.94 2.40
N HIS A 276 14.00 5.51 3.06
CA HIS A 276 13.07 6.42 3.73
C HIS A 276 13.70 7.17 4.92
N GLN A 277 14.50 6.50 5.75
CA GLN A 277 15.21 7.16 6.85
C GLN A 277 16.25 8.17 6.35
N GLN A 278 16.96 7.88 5.24
CA GLN A 278 17.92 8.82 4.66
C GLN A 278 17.24 10.04 4.03
N GLU A 279 16.08 9.88 3.38
CA GLU A 279 15.30 11.03 2.91
C GLU A 279 14.86 11.95 4.08
N LEU A 280 14.49 11.38 5.23
CA LEU A 280 14.18 12.16 6.44
C LEU A 280 15.41 12.81 7.08
N GLU A 281 16.59 12.17 7.02
CA GLU A 281 17.84 12.79 7.49
C GLU A 281 18.34 13.91 6.57
N LEU A 282 18.27 13.75 5.25
CA LEU A 282 18.59 14.82 4.29
C LEU A 282 17.68 16.03 4.50
N PHE A 283 16.39 15.80 4.74
CA PHE A 283 15.45 16.84 5.17
C PHE A 283 15.86 17.50 6.49
N ALA A 284 16.24 16.73 7.50
CA ALA A 284 16.66 17.25 8.81
C ALA A 284 17.94 18.10 8.76
N ARG A 285 18.87 17.80 7.84
CA ARG A 285 20.19 18.47 7.71
C ARG A 285 20.16 19.81 6.96
N CYS A 286 19.08 20.15 6.26
CA CYS A 286 18.99 21.38 5.47
C CYS A 286 18.91 22.63 6.35
N GLN A 287 19.74 23.65 6.05
CA GLN A 287 20.03 24.77 6.96
C GLN A 287 19.18 26.04 6.72
N ASN A 288 18.38 26.06 5.65
CA ASN A 288 17.59 27.23 5.22
C ASN A 288 16.09 26.92 5.09
N HIS A 289 15.60 25.88 5.79
CA HIS A 289 14.17 25.71 6.01
C HIS A 289 13.59 26.95 6.68
N GLN A 290 12.40 27.36 6.23
CA GLN A 290 11.73 28.57 6.69
C GLN A 290 10.32 28.25 7.15
N VAL A 291 9.87 28.86 8.25
CA VAL A 291 8.52 28.67 8.79
C VAL A 291 7.81 30.00 9.00
N ALA A 292 6.56 30.07 8.54
CA ALA A 292 5.60 31.10 8.92
C ALA A 292 4.66 30.55 9.99
N VAL A 293 4.35 31.35 11.01
CA VAL A 293 3.56 30.93 12.17
C VAL A 293 2.16 31.52 12.09
N PHE A 294 1.15 30.66 11.96
CA PHE A 294 -0.26 31.04 11.88
C PHE A 294 -1.05 30.54 13.09
N HIS A 295 -2.15 31.22 13.42
CA HIS A 295 -3.16 30.71 14.34
C HIS A 295 -4.45 30.41 13.57
N THR A 296 -4.85 29.14 13.50
CA THR A 296 -6.04 28.72 12.76
C THR A 296 -6.77 27.60 13.50
N HIS A 297 -8.11 27.64 13.50
CA HIS A 297 -8.98 26.68 14.20
C HIS A 297 -8.68 26.49 15.71
N GLY A 298 -7.98 27.43 16.35
CA GLY A 298 -7.56 27.36 17.75
C GLY A 298 -6.15 26.79 17.98
N PHE A 299 -5.41 26.47 16.92
CA PHE A 299 -4.08 25.85 16.97
C PHE A 299 -3.01 26.75 16.37
N VAL A 300 -1.78 26.61 16.87
CA VAL A 300 -0.59 27.19 16.24
C VAL A 300 -0.10 26.23 15.16
N VAL A 301 0.07 26.75 13.94
CA VAL A 301 0.51 25.99 12.77
C VAL A 301 1.78 26.62 12.21
N LEU A 302 2.83 25.79 12.10
CA LEU A 302 4.07 26.11 11.42
C LEU A 302 3.91 25.72 9.94
N ALA A 303 3.72 26.70 9.07
CA ALA A 303 3.67 26.49 7.63
C ALA A 303 5.10 26.60 7.08
N MET A 304 5.66 25.47 6.63
CA MET A 304 7.06 25.34 6.27
C MET A 304 7.26 25.48 4.76
N LYS A 305 8.24 26.30 4.35
CA LYS A 305 8.91 26.20 3.06
C LYS A 305 10.18 25.39 3.21
N PHE A 306 10.42 24.47 2.29
CA PHE A 306 11.65 23.70 2.30
C PHE A 306 12.84 24.53 1.79
N ASP A 307 14.04 24.23 2.29
CA ASP A 307 15.29 24.78 1.80
C ASP A 307 15.39 24.59 0.26
N PRO A 308 15.59 25.65 -0.55
CA PRO A 308 15.73 25.52 -2.00
C PRO A 308 16.92 24.66 -2.46
N ALA A 309 17.90 24.42 -1.58
CA ALA A 309 19.01 23.51 -1.83
C ALA A 309 18.70 22.03 -1.49
N MET A 310 17.53 21.73 -0.91
CA MET A 310 17.15 20.37 -0.52
C MET A 310 17.15 19.42 -1.73
N LYS A 311 17.75 18.24 -1.55
CA LYS A 311 17.77 17.16 -2.54
C LYS A 311 17.09 15.92 -1.96
N THR A 312 16.26 15.27 -2.77
CA THR A 312 15.76 13.93 -2.47
C THR A 312 16.81 12.88 -2.84
N LEU A 313 16.71 11.69 -2.25
CA LEU A 313 17.61 10.57 -2.58
C LEU A 313 17.51 10.22 -4.08
N GLY A 314 18.63 9.98 -4.75
CA GLY A 314 18.66 9.57 -6.17
C GLY A 314 18.16 10.58 -7.22
N GLY A 315 17.98 11.87 -6.89
CA GLY A 315 17.48 12.89 -7.84
C GLY A 315 18.60 13.73 -8.50
N THR A 316 18.69 13.73 -9.83
CA THR A 316 19.75 14.47 -10.58
C THR A 316 19.28 15.75 -11.29
N GLY A 317 18.10 16.29 -10.94
CA GLY A 317 17.49 17.48 -11.55
C GLY A 317 16.40 18.14 -10.69
N GLU A 318 15.46 18.87 -11.31
CA GLU A 318 14.43 19.72 -10.66
C GLU A 318 13.45 18.99 -9.71
N ASP A 319 13.48 17.66 -9.64
CA ASP A 319 12.59 16.83 -8.82
C ASP A 319 12.99 16.77 -7.32
N GLN A 320 13.11 17.95 -6.70
CA GLN A 320 13.51 18.13 -5.29
C GLN A 320 12.41 17.78 -4.25
N HIS A 321 11.22 17.34 -4.67
CA HIS A 321 10.06 17.31 -3.80
C HIS A 321 9.94 16.03 -2.95
N LEU A 322 10.51 16.07 -1.75
CA LEU A 322 10.26 15.07 -0.69
C LEU A 322 8.77 15.04 -0.31
N ARG A 323 8.25 13.84 -0.05
CA ARG A 323 6.90 13.60 0.48
C ARG A 323 6.98 13.08 1.92
N LEU A 324 6.87 13.99 2.88
CA LEU A 324 6.87 13.65 4.30
C LEU A 324 5.69 12.71 4.66
N PRO A 325 5.86 11.71 5.55
CA PRO A 325 4.77 10.88 6.05
C PRO A 325 3.68 11.72 6.71
N LYS A 326 2.42 11.33 6.52
CA LYS A 326 1.29 11.94 7.26
C LYS A 326 1.43 11.62 8.75
N GLU A 327 1.14 12.59 9.61
CA GLU A 327 1.20 12.47 11.08
C GLU A 327 2.63 12.24 11.64
N MET A 328 3.68 12.51 10.87
CA MET A 328 5.07 12.49 11.37
C MET A 328 5.30 13.58 12.43
N GLU A 329 5.67 13.22 13.66
CA GLU A 329 6.17 14.16 14.68
C GLU A 329 7.57 14.69 14.31
N ILE A 330 7.80 15.98 14.57
CA ILE A 330 9.10 16.66 14.50
C ILE A 330 9.38 17.35 15.84
N GLU A 331 10.65 17.37 16.24
CA GLU A 331 11.21 18.36 17.16
C GLU A 331 11.90 19.45 16.32
N ILE A 332 11.61 20.73 16.59
CA ILE A 332 12.05 21.88 15.79
C ILE A 332 12.43 23.08 16.68
N LEU A 333 13.57 23.71 16.38
CA LEU A 333 13.98 24.99 16.96
C LEU A 333 13.94 26.08 15.86
N ILE A 334 13.56 27.29 16.25
CA ILE A 334 13.27 28.41 15.33
C ILE A 334 13.95 29.67 15.87
N ASP A 335 14.76 30.30 15.01
CA ASP A 335 15.62 31.46 15.29
C ASP A 335 14.89 32.65 15.97
N GLY A 336 15.62 33.40 16.79
CA GLY A 336 15.23 34.67 17.41
C GLY A 336 14.60 34.55 18.81
N PRO A 337 14.41 35.69 19.52
CA PRO A 337 13.83 35.70 20.87
C PRO A 337 12.34 35.31 20.90
N TRP A 338 11.93 34.59 21.95
CA TRP A 338 10.57 34.05 22.11
C TRP A 338 9.59 35.00 22.81
N ARG A 339 10.09 35.95 23.61
CA ARG A 339 9.30 37.03 24.24
C ARG A 339 9.98 38.38 24.04
N GLN A 340 9.20 39.46 24.15
CA GLN A 340 9.71 40.84 24.25
C GLN A 340 9.61 41.39 25.68
N ASP A 341 8.92 40.69 26.58
CA ASP A 341 8.90 41.04 28.00
C ASP A 341 10.26 40.74 28.63
N THR A 342 10.92 41.78 29.14
CA THR A 342 12.17 41.71 29.90
C THR A 342 11.95 41.04 31.26
N GLU A 343 13.01 40.45 31.83
CA GLU A 343 13.06 39.72 33.13
C GLU A 343 12.78 38.20 33.10
N LEU A 344 13.49 37.45 32.22
CA LEU A 344 13.72 36.01 32.40
C LEU A 344 15.18 35.61 32.09
N ASP A 345 15.62 34.51 32.68
CA ASP A 345 17.01 34.02 32.69
C ASP A 345 17.59 33.67 31.31
N GLU A 346 18.92 33.66 31.24
CA GLU A 346 19.68 33.44 29.99
C GLU A 346 19.49 32.04 29.35
N TYR A 347 18.79 31.14 30.04
CA TYR A 347 18.56 29.74 29.66
C TYR A 347 17.37 29.49 28.72
N GLU A 348 16.43 30.44 28.53
CA GLU A 348 15.20 30.21 27.70
C GLU A 348 15.37 30.45 26.18
N ARG A 349 16.60 30.49 25.63
CA ARG A 349 16.81 30.75 24.18
C ARG A 349 16.35 29.59 23.29
N ASP A 350 16.60 28.34 23.71
CA ASP A 350 16.45 27.13 22.89
C ASP A 350 15.10 26.39 23.12
N VAL A 351 13.98 27.05 22.81
CA VAL A 351 12.63 26.44 23.01
C VAL A 351 12.33 25.39 21.94
N ALA A 352 12.66 24.13 22.24
CA ALA A 352 12.40 22.97 21.38
C ALA A 352 10.90 22.66 21.24
N ILE A 353 10.31 23.04 20.10
CA ILE A 353 8.90 22.78 19.80
C ILE A 353 8.74 21.36 19.28
N ARG A 354 7.71 20.64 19.74
CA ARG A 354 7.21 19.43 19.08
C ARG A 354 5.93 19.73 18.31
N ALA A 355 5.85 19.23 17.09
CA ALA A 355 4.75 19.42 16.17
C ALA A 355 4.55 18.19 15.26
N TYR A 356 3.36 17.95 14.72
CA TYR A 356 3.13 16.85 13.75
C TYR A 356 2.69 17.34 12.37
N HIS A 357 3.13 16.64 11.32
CA HIS A 357 2.78 16.96 9.93
C HIS A 357 1.30 16.63 9.63
N ASP A 358 0.52 17.64 9.27
CA ASP A 358 -0.83 17.47 8.75
C ASP A 358 -0.88 17.79 7.25
N THR A 359 -1.52 16.92 6.48
CA THR A 359 -1.63 17.04 5.02
C THR A 359 -2.73 18.00 4.57
N THR A 360 -3.51 18.58 5.48
CA THR A 360 -4.60 19.52 5.17
C THR A 360 -4.14 20.97 5.27
N ARG A 361 -4.50 21.77 4.27
CA ARG A 361 -4.06 23.17 4.13
C ARG A 361 -4.71 24.14 5.14
N MET A 362 -5.76 23.74 5.86
CA MET A 362 -6.49 24.55 6.86
C MET A 362 -6.95 25.96 6.43
N GLY A 363 -7.00 26.25 5.13
CA GLY A 363 -7.26 27.59 4.61
C GLY A 363 -6.05 28.53 4.58
N LEU A 364 -4.85 28.05 4.93
CA LEU A 364 -3.62 28.85 4.99
C LEU A 364 -3.02 29.13 3.60
N PRO A 365 -2.11 30.13 3.46
CA PRO A 365 -1.33 30.35 2.24
C PRO A 365 -0.50 29.14 1.81
N LYS A 366 -0.10 29.07 0.54
CA LYS A 366 0.60 27.90 -0.02
C LYS A 366 2.02 27.79 0.55
N HIS A 367 2.32 26.62 1.12
CA HIS A 367 3.60 26.21 1.71
C HIS A 367 3.91 24.75 1.31
N ASP A 368 5.10 24.24 1.62
CA ASP A 368 5.51 22.88 1.26
C ASP A 368 4.93 21.80 2.19
N ALA A 369 4.84 22.11 3.48
CA ALA A 369 4.26 21.26 4.52
C ALA A 369 3.63 22.13 5.64
N PHE A 370 2.71 21.56 6.41
CA PHE A 370 2.08 22.20 7.56
C PHE A 370 2.28 21.33 8.81
N PHE A 371 2.78 21.91 9.89
CA PHE A 371 2.99 21.20 11.16
C PHE A 371 2.19 21.85 12.29
N VAL A 372 1.45 21.04 13.04
CA VAL A 372 0.60 21.48 14.15
C VAL A 372 1.39 21.40 15.44
N VAL A 373 1.55 22.52 16.16
CA VAL A 373 2.28 22.53 17.43
C VAL A 373 1.51 21.74 18.50
N ILE A 374 2.22 20.88 19.23
CA ILE A 374 1.68 20.08 20.34
C ILE A 374 2.41 20.33 21.67
N SER A 375 3.67 20.78 21.69
CA SER A 375 4.38 20.97 22.96
C SER A 375 4.07 22.29 23.68
N HIS A 376 3.58 23.31 22.97
CA HIS A 376 3.52 24.68 23.49
C HIS A 376 2.21 25.41 23.13
N ASP A 377 1.86 26.39 23.95
CA ASP A 377 0.63 27.17 23.83
C ASP A 377 0.83 28.43 22.96
N TYR A 378 -0.26 29.16 22.64
CA TYR A 378 -0.19 30.37 21.81
C TYR A 378 0.61 31.54 22.42
N ALA A 379 0.86 31.57 23.73
CA ALA A 379 1.48 32.71 24.40
C ALA A 379 2.97 32.77 24.08
N LEU A 380 3.62 31.61 23.91
CA LEU A 380 4.97 31.49 23.35
C LEU A 380 5.10 32.13 21.96
N PHE A 381 4.04 32.09 21.15
CA PHE A 381 4.06 32.55 19.76
C PHE A 381 3.50 33.96 19.55
N ARG A 382 3.03 34.64 20.60
CA ARG A 382 2.14 35.82 20.51
C ARG A 382 2.67 36.94 19.60
N GLY A 383 3.99 37.19 19.62
CA GLY A 383 4.67 38.18 18.76
C GLY A 383 5.06 37.69 17.35
N ARG A 384 4.81 36.41 17.02
CA ARG A 384 5.13 35.76 15.75
C ARG A 384 3.90 35.30 14.95
N LEU A 385 2.71 35.29 15.56
CA LEU A 385 1.46 34.92 14.88
C LEU A 385 1.13 35.90 13.75
N GLN A 386 0.64 35.36 12.64
CA GLN A 386 0.28 36.12 11.44
C GLN A 386 -1.14 35.82 10.97
N ASP A 387 -1.73 36.81 10.29
CA ASP A 387 -3.01 36.68 9.61
C ASP A 387 -2.81 35.87 8.30
N PRO A 388 -3.57 34.79 8.06
CA PRO A 388 -3.55 34.04 6.80
C PRO A 388 -3.81 34.89 5.54
N ASP A 389 -4.59 35.97 5.64
CA ASP A 389 -4.92 36.86 4.51
C ASP A 389 -3.97 38.07 4.39
N ALA A 390 -2.85 38.09 5.14
CA ALA A 390 -1.86 39.18 5.09
C ALA A 390 -1.13 39.28 3.74
N ALA A 391 -1.01 40.52 3.23
CA ALA A 391 -0.33 40.80 1.95
C ALA A 391 1.18 40.49 1.93
N VAL A 392 1.83 40.39 3.10
CA VAL A 392 3.24 40.01 3.25
C VAL A 392 3.38 39.05 4.42
N ILE A 393 3.91 37.85 4.15
CA ILE A 393 4.17 36.81 5.16
C ILE A 393 5.64 36.90 5.59
N ARG A 394 5.86 36.98 6.91
CA ARG A 394 7.17 36.90 7.58
C ARG A 394 7.56 35.44 7.76
N TYR A 395 8.83 35.13 7.57
CA TYR A 395 9.40 33.79 7.75
C TYR A 395 10.50 33.83 8.81
N TYR A 396 10.54 32.80 9.64
CA TYR A 396 11.58 32.56 10.63
C TYR A 396 12.44 31.39 10.16
N ARG A 397 13.75 31.43 10.44
CA ARG A 397 14.68 30.36 10.09
C ARG A 397 14.50 29.17 11.05
N VAL A 398 14.58 27.96 10.52
CA VAL A 398 14.70 26.74 11.33
C VAL A 398 16.18 26.49 11.61
N GLU A 399 16.55 26.42 12.88
CA GLU A 399 17.95 26.19 13.30
C GLU A 399 18.28 24.71 13.38
N LYS A 400 17.29 23.89 13.78
CA LYS A 400 17.45 22.48 14.08
C LYS A 400 16.12 21.77 13.88
N LEU A 401 16.17 20.63 13.23
CA LEU A 401 15.00 19.82 12.88
C LEU A 401 15.31 18.34 13.11
N ARG A 402 14.38 17.61 13.73
CA ARG A 402 14.51 16.18 14.06
C ARG A 402 13.18 15.47 13.82
N PRO A 403 13.01 14.75 12.69
CA PRO A 403 11.82 13.93 12.46
C PRO A 403 11.87 12.63 13.30
N HIS A 404 10.69 12.20 13.78
CA HIS A 404 10.53 10.91 14.43
C HIS A 404 10.61 9.77 13.41
N LYS A 405 11.44 8.75 13.67
CA LYS A 405 11.60 7.57 12.80
C LYS A 405 10.59 6.48 13.18
N GLU A 406 9.76 6.02 12.23
CA GLU A 406 8.77 4.95 12.48
C GLU A 406 9.40 3.54 12.47
N CYS A 407 10.08 3.16 13.55
CA CYS A 407 10.76 1.85 13.63
C CYS A 407 9.83 0.66 13.87
N PHE A 408 8.71 0.82 14.59
CA PHE A 408 7.84 -0.29 15.00
C PHE A 408 7.31 -1.14 13.84
N LEU A 409 6.82 -0.52 12.74
CA LEU A 409 6.32 -1.28 11.60
C LEU A 409 7.45 -2.05 10.90
N TYR A 410 8.63 -1.45 10.80
CA TYR A 410 9.82 -2.08 10.23
C TYR A 410 10.26 -3.30 11.04
N GLU A 411 10.44 -3.15 12.35
CA GLU A 411 10.77 -4.25 13.29
C GLU A 411 9.74 -5.39 13.23
N SER A 412 8.45 -5.03 13.22
CA SER A 412 7.30 -5.93 13.11
C SER A 412 7.34 -6.78 11.83
N LEU A 413 7.71 -6.19 10.69
CA LEU A 413 7.79 -6.85 9.39
C LEU A 413 9.08 -7.68 9.21
N LEU A 414 10.21 -7.27 9.80
CA LEU A 414 11.43 -8.09 9.84
C LEU A 414 11.22 -9.36 10.66
N ASP A 415 10.74 -9.24 11.90
CA ASP A 415 10.49 -10.39 12.78
C ASP A 415 9.41 -11.34 12.21
N ALA A 416 8.43 -10.81 11.45
CA ALA A 416 7.49 -11.64 10.70
C ALA A 416 8.16 -12.45 9.58
N THR A 417 9.09 -11.83 8.85
CA THR A 417 9.83 -12.45 7.74
C THR A 417 10.78 -13.54 8.26
N GLU A 418 11.46 -13.31 9.38
CA GLU A 418 12.26 -14.33 10.06
C GLU A 418 11.38 -15.47 10.58
N LYS A 419 10.25 -15.16 11.23
CA LYS A 419 9.35 -16.19 11.80
C LYS A 419 8.75 -17.10 10.75
N VAL A 420 8.25 -16.60 9.61
CA VAL A 420 7.72 -17.50 8.56
C VAL A 420 8.80 -18.42 7.98
N CYS A 421 10.07 -17.98 7.97
CA CYS A 421 11.20 -18.79 7.51
C CYS A 421 11.68 -19.83 8.54
N SER A 422 11.22 -19.76 9.79
CA SER A 422 11.67 -20.63 10.88
C SER A 422 10.92 -21.98 10.93
N LYS A 423 11.54 -23.01 11.53
CA LYS A 423 10.98 -24.37 11.66
C LYS A 423 9.57 -24.43 12.30
N PRO A 424 9.22 -23.65 13.33
CA PRO A 424 7.85 -23.60 13.87
C PRO A 424 6.75 -23.25 12.86
N TYR A 425 7.09 -22.61 11.73
CA TYR A 425 6.15 -22.22 10.67
C TYR A 425 6.27 -23.09 9.40
N ALA A 426 6.90 -24.26 9.49
CA ALA A 426 7.20 -25.13 8.33
C ALA A 426 5.99 -25.52 7.46
N GLU A 427 4.77 -25.54 8.00
CA GLU A 427 3.54 -25.76 7.21
C GLU A 427 3.30 -24.67 6.14
N TRP A 428 3.72 -23.43 6.42
CA TRP A 428 3.56 -22.30 5.52
C TRP A 428 4.66 -22.26 4.44
N HIS A 429 5.70 -23.09 4.54
CA HIS A 429 6.87 -23.05 3.65
C HIS A 429 6.55 -23.36 2.18
N LEU A 430 5.54 -24.19 1.89
CA LEU A 430 5.08 -24.42 0.51
C LEU A 430 4.25 -23.25 -0.05
N ILE A 431 3.49 -22.57 0.81
CA ILE A 431 2.75 -21.35 0.46
C ILE A 431 3.73 -20.19 0.23
N LEU A 432 4.71 -20.01 1.11
CA LEU A 432 5.80 -19.04 0.98
C LEU A 432 6.58 -19.25 -0.32
N LYS A 433 7.11 -20.46 -0.57
CA LYS A 433 7.79 -20.77 -1.83
C LYS A 433 6.88 -20.66 -3.07
N ASN A 434 5.56 -20.73 -2.88
CA ASN A 434 4.54 -20.74 -3.93
C ASN A 434 4.73 -21.88 -4.96
N GLN A 435 5.08 -23.05 -4.45
CA GLN A 435 5.41 -24.24 -5.24
C GLN A 435 4.64 -25.45 -4.75
N LEU A 436 4.34 -26.36 -5.68
CA LEU A 436 3.79 -27.69 -5.40
C LEU A 436 2.45 -27.67 -4.63
N HIS A 437 1.54 -26.74 -4.94
CA HIS A 437 0.26 -26.58 -4.22
C HIS A 437 -0.63 -27.85 -4.16
N LYS A 438 -0.42 -28.80 -5.07
CA LYS A 438 -1.12 -30.10 -5.10
C LYS A 438 -0.66 -31.04 -3.99
N ASP A 439 0.53 -30.80 -3.43
CA ASP A 439 1.14 -31.56 -2.34
C ASP A 439 0.88 -30.89 -0.96
N LEU A 440 0.21 -29.74 -0.93
CA LEU A 440 -0.45 -29.23 0.28
C LEU A 440 -1.69 -30.08 0.58
N GLU A 441 -1.81 -30.51 1.84
CA GLU A 441 -2.98 -31.20 2.37
C GLU A 441 -4.26 -30.36 2.21
N GLU A 442 -5.36 -31.02 1.86
CA GLU A 442 -6.69 -30.41 1.74
C GLU A 442 -7.45 -30.65 3.05
N ILE A 443 -7.59 -29.60 3.86
CA ILE A 443 -7.96 -29.71 5.28
C ILE A 443 -9.42 -29.26 5.48
N ASP A 444 -10.27 -30.17 5.94
CA ASP A 444 -11.57 -29.82 6.53
C ASP A 444 -11.37 -29.44 7.99
N PHE A 445 -11.06 -28.16 8.22
CA PHE A 445 -10.75 -27.67 9.56
C PHE A 445 -11.90 -27.93 10.54
N VAL A 446 -13.16 -27.88 10.08
CA VAL A 446 -14.37 -28.11 10.88
C VAL A 446 -14.42 -29.54 11.40
N ALA A 447 -14.03 -30.53 10.58
CA ALA A 447 -13.94 -31.93 10.99
C ALA A 447 -12.79 -32.20 11.99
N SER A 448 -11.84 -31.28 12.13
CA SER A 448 -10.74 -31.36 13.10
C SER A 448 -10.98 -30.61 14.42
N LEU A 449 -12.15 -29.98 14.61
CA LEU A 449 -12.47 -29.23 15.81
C LEU A 449 -13.00 -30.11 16.95
N ASP A 450 -12.54 -29.83 18.16
CA ASP A 450 -13.15 -30.29 19.42
C ASP A 450 -14.44 -29.49 19.70
N VAL A 451 -15.47 -29.70 18.86
CA VAL A 451 -16.77 -29.02 18.91
C VAL A 451 -17.88 -30.05 18.74
N PRO A 452 -18.92 -30.07 19.60
CA PRO A 452 -20.03 -31.02 19.47
C PRO A 452 -20.71 -30.95 18.10
N LYS A 453 -20.96 -32.12 17.48
CA LYS A 453 -21.57 -32.23 16.13
C LYS A 453 -22.84 -31.38 15.97
N ARG A 454 -23.69 -31.33 17.01
CA ARG A 454 -24.93 -30.52 17.06
C ARG A 454 -24.68 -29.00 17.00
N THR A 455 -23.52 -28.53 17.42
CA THR A 455 -23.10 -27.13 17.29
C THR A 455 -22.62 -26.84 15.87
N ILE A 456 -21.88 -27.76 15.25
CA ILE A 456 -21.48 -27.68 13.83
C ILE A 456 -22.73 -27.64 12.93
N GLU A 457 -23.65 -28.60 13.09
CA GLU A 457 -24.91 -28.69 12.35
C GLU A 457 -25.72 -27.38 12.44
N LYS A 458 -25.85 -26.81 13.65
CA LYS A 458 -26.50 -25.51 13.86
C LYS A 458 -25.76 -24.32 13.23
N ALA A 459 -24.43 -24.36 13.19
CA ALA A 459 -23.62 -23.32 12.56
C ALA A 459 -23.75 -23.36 11.03
N GLU A 460 -23.81 -24.57 10.45
CA GLU A 460 -24.02 -24.78 9.01
C GLU A 460 -25.47 -24.43 8.60
N GLU A 461 -26.48 -24.86 9.34
CA GLU A 461 -27.87 -24.42 9.15
C GLU A 461 -28.03 -22.90 9.25
N TRP A 462 -27.34 -22.24 10.19
CA TRP A 462 -27.34 -20.79 10.29
C TRP A 462 -26.66 -20.15 9.07
N LEU A 463 -25.53 -20.70 8.60
CA LEU A 463 -24.79 -20.17 7.46
C LEU A 463 -25.58 -20.30 6.15
N GLU A 464 -26.38 -21.36 5.98
CA GLU A 464 -27.34 -21.52 4.87
C GLU A 464 -28.46 -20.48 4.89
N LYS A 465 -28.96 -20.14 6.09
CA LYS A 465 -30.20 -19.36 6.27
C LYS A 465 -29.97 -17.87 6.52
N CYS A 466 -28.75 -17.43 6.85
CA CYS A 466 -28.48 -16.06 7.27
C CYS A 466 -28.52 -15.03 6.12
N ASN A 467 -28.32 -15.47 4.86
CA ASN A 467 -28.37 -14.60 3.70
C ASN A 467 -28.72 -15.38 2.42
N ASN A 468 -29.33 -14.70 1.43
CA ASN A 468 -29.61 -15.29 0.12
C ASN A 468 -28.33 -15.36 -0.72
N TRP A 469 -27.58 -16.45 -0.59
CA TRP A 469 -26.32 -16.66 -1.31
C TRP A 469 -26.54 -16.96 -2.80
N ASN A 470 -25.76 -16.31 -3.67
CA ASN A 470 -25.65 -16.75 -5.06
C ASN A 470 -24.66 -17.93 -5.19
N GLU A 471 -24.69 -18.65 -6.32
CA GLU A 471 -23.88 -19.87 -6.54
C GLU A 471 -22.38 -19.67 -6.24
N SER A 472 -21.78 -18.57 -6.72
CA SER A 472 -20.35 -18.29 -6.52
C SER A 472 -20.00 -18.02 -5.05
N GLN A 473 -20.88 -17.31 -4.33
CA GLN A 473 -20.75 -17.06 -2.89
C GLN A 473 -20.95 -18.33 -2.08
N TRP A 474 -21.94 -19.16 -2.45
CA TRP A 474 -22.23 -20.41 -1.78
C TRP A 474 -21.12 -21.46 -1.99
N LYS A 475 -20.52 -21.48 -3.18
CA LYS A 475 -19.29 -22.24 -3.44
C LYS A 475 -18.15 -21.76 -2.55
N ALA A 476 -17.90 -20.46 -2.44
CA ALA A 476 -16.84 -19.92 -1.59
C ALA A 476 -17.03 -20.25 -0.09
N LEU A 477 -18.27 -20.26 0.40
CA LEU A 477 -18.57 -20.69 1.77
C LEU A 477 -18.37 -22.20 1.99
N LYS A 478 -18.59 -23.04 0.98
CA LYS A 478 -18.34 -24.50 1.03
C LYS A 478 -16.86 -24.87 0.83
N ASP A 479 -16.15 -24.19 -0.07
CA ASP A 479 -14.71 -24.36 -0.33
C ASP A 479 -13.87 -24.14 0.94
N MET A 480 -14.39 -23.36 1.90
CA MET A 480 -13.81 -23.11 3.22
C MET A 480 -13.52 -24.42 4.01
N ARG A 481 -14.33 -25.47 3.81
CA ARG A 481 -14.12 -26.82 4.40
C ARG A 481 -13.13 -27.70 3.62
N ARG A 482 -12.43 -27.13 2.63
CA ARG A 482 -11.41 -27.81 1.79
C ARG A 482 -10.23 -26.89 1.49
N ALA A 483 -9.85 -26.08 2.49
CA ALA A 483 -8.74 -25.15 2.37
C ALA A 483 -7.39 -25.91 2.30
N ARG A 484 -6.55 -25.58 1.31
CA ARG A 484 -5.25 -26.25 1.15
C ARG A 484 -4.18 -25.58 1.99
N GLY A 485 -3.49 -26.35 2.82
CA GLY A 485 -2.52 -25.81 3.78
C GLY A 485 -3.13 -24.76 4.71
N ARG A 486 -4.41 -24.92 5.09
CA ARG A 486 -5.20 -23.97 5.90
C ARG A 486 -5.41 -22.58 5.25
N LEU A 487 -5.18 -22.44 3.94
CA LEU A 487 -5.40 -21.18 3.21
C LEU A 487 -6.54 -21.28 2.19
N GLN A 488 -7.44 -20.29 2.20
CA GLN A 488 -8.43 -20.05 1.15
C GLN A 488 -8.20 -18.69 0.49
N LEU A 489 -8.31 -18.63 -0.84
CA LEU A 489 -8.28 -17.39 -1.62
C LEU A 489 -9.68 -17.09 -2.17
N ILE A 490 -10.24 -15.92 -1.87
CA ILE A 490 -11.53 -15.45 -2.39
C ILE A 490 -11.28 -14.20 -3.24
N SER A 491 -11.08 -14.43 -4.54
CA SER A 491 -10.97 -13.39 -5.55
C SER A 491 -12.37 -12.90 -5.97
N GLY A 492 -12.49 -11.64 -6.39
CA GLY A 492 -13.73 -11.18 -7.01
C GLY A 492 -13.73 -9.69 -7.37
N PRO A 493 -14.30 -9.30 -8.52
CA PRO A 493 -14.58 -7.92 -8.90
C PRO A 493 -15.28 -7.07 -7.83
N ALA A 494 -15.34 -5.76 -8.06
CA ALA A 494 -16.23 -4.87 -7.33
C ALA A 494 -17.70 -5.31 -7.42
N GLY A 495 -18.47 -5.16 -6.34
CA GLY A 495 -19.91 -5.46 -6.32
C GLY A 495 -20.32 -6.93 -6.24
N THR A 496 -19.37 -7.86 -6.08
CA THR A 496 -19.61 -9.32 -6.04
C THR A 496 -19.93 -9.89 -4.66
N GLY A 497 -19.88 -9.06 -3.62
CA GLY A 497 -20.21 -9.44 -2.24
C GLY A 497 -19.07 -10.04 -1.41
N LYS A 498 -17.79 -9.84 -1.79
CA LYS A 498 -16.61 -10.28 -1.00
C LYS A 498 -16.77 -10.00 0.50
N SER A 499 -17.09 -8.77 0.88
CA SER A 499 -17.25 -8.33 2.27
C SER A 499 -18.43 -9.00 3.00
N THR A 500 -19.45 -9.45 2.26
CA THR A 500 -20.60 -10.21 2.81
C THR A 500 -20.22 -11.67 3.09
N VAL A 501 -19.45 -12.29 2.19
CA VAL A 501 -18.87 -13.63 2.41
C VAL A 501 -17.89 -13.59 3.59
N HIS A 502 -17.04 -12.55 3.65
CA HIS A 502 -16.14 -12.28 4.78
C HIS A 502 -16.88 -12.21 6.12
N ALA A 503 -17.91 -11.37 6.22
CA ALA A 503 -18.69 -11.25 7.45
C ALA A 503 -19.33 -12.61 7.82
N ALA A 504 -19.85 -13.37 6.86
CA ALA A 504 -20.43 -14.69 7.13
C ALA A 504 -19.42 -15.73 7.63
N GLN A 505 -18.21 -15.80 7.06
CA GLN A 505 -17.17 -16.71 7.54
C GLN A 505 -16.68 -16.33 8.95
N ALA A 506 -16.45 -15.04 9.22
CA ALA A 506 -16.05 -14.58 10.55
C ALA A 506 -17.13 -14.89 11.61
N MET A 507 -18.40 -14.71 11.27
CA MET A 507 -19.54 -15.07 12.14
C MET A 507 -19.71 -16.59 12.32
N PHE A 508 -19.42 -17.40 11.29
CA PHE A 508 -19.43 -18.86 11.39
C PHE A 508 -18.41 -19.37 12.42
N PHE A 509 -17.21 -18.80 12.45
CA PHE A 509 -16.23 -19.10 13.50
C PHE A 509 -16.76 -18.79 14.91
N VAL A 510 -17.48 -17.69 15.09
CA VAL A 510 -18.15 -17.38 16.38
C VAL A 510 -19.26 -18.39 16.70
N LYS A 511 -20.04 -18.85 15.72
CA LYS A 511 -21.08 -19.88 15.90
C LYS A 511 -20.52 -21.24 16.33
N LEU A 512 -19.26 -21.54 16.01
CA LEU A 512 -18.52 -22.72 16.47
C LEU A 512 -17.90 -22.57 17.87
N GLY A 513 -18.09 -21.42 18.54
CA GLY A 513 -17.47 -21.07 19.83
C GLY A 513 -16.12 -20.35 19.72
N GLY A 514 -15.66 -20.10 18.49
CA GLY A 514 -14.35 -19.56 18.20
C GLY A 514 -14.23 -18.03 18.22
N ARG A 515 -13.09 -17.57 17.70
CA ARG A 515 -12.76 -16.13 17.52
C ARG A 515 -12.28 -15.87 16.09
N ALA A 516 -12.45 -14.63 15.63
CA ALA A 516 -11.97 -14.15 14.34
C ALA A 516 -11.06 -12.92 14.49
N LEU A 517 -9.92 -12.93 13.80
CA LEU A 517 -9.07 -11.75 13.60
C LEU A 517 -9.23 -11.29 12.14
N CYS A 518 -9.84 -10.12 11.97
CA CYS A 518 -10.05 -9.51 10.67
C CYS A 518 -9.03 -8.38 10.46
N THR A 519 -8.38 -8.34 9.30
CA THR A 519 -7.35 -7.34 8.99
C THR A 519 -7.48 -6.81 7.56
N THR A 520 -6.84 -5.68 7.29
CA THR A 520 -6.74 -5.08 5.96
C THR A 520 -5.61 -4.03 5.93
N THR A 521 -5.33 -3.47 4.76
CA THR A 521 -4.11 -2.71 4.45
C THR A 521 -4.09 -1.28 5.01
N ALA A 522 -5.26 -0.68 5.27
CA ALA A 522 -5.35 0.71 5.71
C ALA A 522 -6.56 0.94 6.63
N ASN A 523 -6.47 1.95 7.50
CA ASN A 523 -7.55 2.29 8.45
C ASN A 523 -8.88 2.57 7.72
N ALA A 524 -8.88 3.32 6.61
CA ALA A 524 -10.10 3.62 5.86
C ALA A 524 -10.79 2.36 5.27
N ASN A 525 -10.01 1.36 4.83
CA ASN A 525 -10.54 0.06 4.40
C ASN A 525 -11.16 -0.69 5.60
N ALA A 526 -10.52 -0.63 6.76
CA ALA A 526 -11.05 -1.25 7.97
C ALA A 526 -12.32 -0.55 8.49
N ASP A 527 -12.36 0.78 8.48
CA ASP A 527 -13.55 1.56 8.86
C ASP A 527 -14.74 1.23 7.95
N HIS A 528 -14.49 0.90 6.68
CA HIS A 528 -15.51 0.39 5.76
C HIS A 528 -15.96 -1.03 6.13
N GLN A 529 -15.01 -1.92 6.42
CA GLN A 529 -15.25 -3.30 6.87
C GLN A 529 -16.08 -3.35 8.18
N VAL A 530 -15.77 -2.47 9.15
CA VAL A 530 -16.55 -2.25 10.39
C VAL A 530 -18.01 -1.92 10.08
N ARG A 531 -18.24 -0.89 9.24
CA ARG A 531 -19.59 -0.41 8.86
C ARG A 531 -20.43 -1.47 8.15
N GLN A 532 -19.82 -2.50 7.57
CA GLN A 532 -20.54 -3.61 6.92
C GLN A 532 -20.83 -4.77 7.88
N LEU A 533 -19.88 -5.09 8.76
CA LEU A 533 -19.92 -6.34 9.53
C LEU A 533 -20.93 -6.31 10.70
N ARG A 534 -21.19 -5.15 11.32
CA ARG A 534 -22.25 -5.01 12.35
C ARG A 534 -23.68 -5.08 11.77
N PRO A 535 -24.06 -4.31 10.73
CA PRO A 535 -25.39 -4.45 10.13
C PRO A 535 -25.64 -5.86 9.55
N PHE A 536 -24.58 -6.55 9.09
CA PHE A 536 -24.67 -7.96 8.73
C PHE A 536 -24.93 -8.86 9.95
N ALA A 537 -24.22 -8.67 11.06
CA ALA A 537 -24.47 -9.40 12.32
C ALA A 537 -25.91 -9.23 12.80
N GLU A 538 -26.41 -7.98 12.82
CA GLU A 538 -27.77 -7.63 13.24
C GLU A 538 -28.82 -8.28 12.33
N LYS A 539 -28.67 -8.17 11.00
CA LYS A 539 -29.52 -8.86 10.01
C LYS A 539 -29.56 -10.37 10.23
N CYS A 540 -28.43 -10.98 10.62
CA CYS A 540 -28.27 -12.43 10.74
C CYS A 540 -28.60 -12.98 12.15
N GLY A 541 -29.22 -12.18 13.03
CA GLY A 541 -29.58 -12.61 14.38
C GLY A 541 -28.38 -12.79 15.31
N MET A 542 -27.34 -11.96 15.15
CA MET A 542 -26.07 -12.00 15.88
C MET A 542 -25.68 -10.63 16.46
N LYS A 543 -26.66 -9.77 16.73
CA LYS A 543 -26.48 -8.41 17.30
C LYS A 543 -25.64 -8.38 18.59
N ASP A 544 -25.69 -9.46 19.39
CA ASP A 544 -25.07 -9.55 20.72
C ASP A 544 -23.59 -10.02 20.65
N VAL A 545 -23.05 -10.25 19.45
CA VAL A 545 -21.66 -10.67 19.26
C VAL A 545 -20.70 -9.49 19.47
N ARG A 546 -19.70 -9.70 20.33
CA ARG A 546 -18.68 -8.70 20.66
C ARG A 546 -17.69 -8.52 19.52
N ILE A 547 -17.92 -7.47 18.73
CA ILE A 547 -17.13 -7.06 17.57
C ILE A 547 -16.47 -5.71 17.89
N HIS A 548 -15.15 -5.63 17.91
CA HIS A 548 -14.42 -4.38 18.17
C HIS A 548 -13.33 -4.10 17.14
N ARG A 549 -13.02 -2.82 16.98
CA ARG A 549 -12.01 -2.25 16.09
C ARG A 549 -10.86 -1.70 16.93
N LEU A 550 -9.67 -2.27 16.75
CA LEU A 550 -8.44 -1.79 17.36
C LEU A 550 -7.78 -0.78 16.41
N TYR A 551 -7.81 0.50 16.77
CA TYR A 551 -7.08 1.56 16.08
C TYR A 551 -5.62 1.63 16.57
N PRO A 552 -4.64 2.02 15.73
CA PRO A 552 -3.35 2.50 16.24
C PRO A 552 -3.54 3.86 16.95
N SER A 553 -2.71 4.18 17.95
CA SER A 553 -2.80 5.48 18.66
C SER A 553 -2.72 6.69 17.72
N SER A 554 -3.40 7.78 18.08
CA SER A 554 -3.34 9.12 17.47
C SER A 554 -3.73 9.29 15.99
N ARG A 555 -3.90 8.21 15.22
CA ARG A 555 -4.22 8.28 13.78
C ARG A 555 -5.73 8.23 13.52
N GLY A 556 -6.28 9.33 13.01
CA GLY A 556 -7.66 9.40 12.51
C GLY A 556 -8.39 10.70 12.81
N PHE A 557 -7.97 11.43 13.83
CA PHE A 557 -8.50 12.75 14.18
C PHE A 557 -7.80 13.86 13.41
N LYS A 558 -8.57 14.75 12.81
CA LYS A 558 -8.08 15.99 12.21
C LYS A 558 -8.05 17.11 13.24
N ILE A 559 -7.37 18.19 12.85
CA ILE A 559 -7.36 19.47 13.57
C ILE A 559 -8.78 20.07 13.69
N GLU A 560 -9.66 19.83 12.71
CA GLU A 560 -11.09 20.23 12.77
C GLU A 560 -11.92 19.46 13.82
N ASP A 561 -11.35 18.42 14.47
CA ASP A 561 -12.04 17.54 15.44
C ASP A 561 -11.59 17.75 16.92
N PHE A 562 -10.71 18.71 17.21
CA PHE A 562 -10.11 18.95 18.54
C PHE A 562 -10.36 20.37 19.09
N THR A 563 -10.22 20.54 20.41
CA THR A 563 -9.97 21.86 21.04
C THR A 563 -8.48 22.05 21.37
N ARG A 564 -8.06 23.29 21.64
CA ARG A 564 -6.66 23.66 21.86
C ARG A 564 -5.98 22.93 23.02
N GLU A 565 -6.72 22.68 24.10
CA GLU A 565 -6.23 21.94 25.28
C GLU A 565 -6.00 20.45 24.98
N GLN A 566 -6.67 19.91 23.97
CA GLN A 566 -6.66 18.49 23.64
C GLN A 566 -5.44 18.11 22.79
N ALA A 567 -5.02 18.97 21.86
CA ALA A 567 -3.89 18.69 20.97
C ALA A 567 -2.54 18.56 21.70
N PHE A 568 -2.37 19.18 22.88
CA PHE A 568 -1.17 19.02 23.71
C PHE A 568 -0.90 17.55 24.09
N TYR A 569 -1.93 16.71 24.09
CA TYR A 569 -1.87 15.31 24.48
C TYR A 569 -1.77 14.32 23.29
N LYS A 570 -1.86 14.82 22.04
CA LYS A 570 -1.69 13.99 20.83
C LYS A 570 -0.20 13.71 20.59
N ARG A 571 0.29 12.54 21.02
CA ARG A 571 1.63 12.02 20.69
C ARG A 571 1.58 11.35 19.33
N ALA A 572 2.45 11.73 18.39
CA ALA A 572 2.36 11.28 17.00
C ALA A 572 3.55 10.40 16.60
N GLY A 573 3.65 9.20 17.19
CA GLY A 573 4.73 8.25 16.90
C GLY A 573 4.56 6.86 17.54
N HIS A 574 5.01 5.83 16.82
CA HIS A 574 4.85 4.42 17.20
C HIS A 574 5.94 3.92 18.17
N GLN A 575 6.09 4.53 19.36
CA GLN A 575 6.96 3.94 20.39
C GLN A 575 6.31 2.68 21.02
N GLY A 576 6.52 1.55 20.34
CA GLY A 576 6.03 0.23 20.72
C GLY A 576 4.56 -0.02 20.40
N GLY A 577 4.01 0.61 19.35
CA GLY A 577 2.69 0.27 18.81
C GLY A 577 1.51 0.39 19.79
N ASN A 578 1.50 1.41 20.64
CA ASN A 578 0.41 1.67 21.60
C ASN A 578 -0.91 2.02 20.88
N VAL A 579 -2.04 1.84 21.56
CA VAL A 579 -3.38 2.28 21.12
C VAL A 579 -3.79 3.62 21.77
N THR A 580 -4.86 4.22 21.26
CA THR A 580 -5.41 5.54 21.61
C THR A 580 -5.48 5.81 23.12
N SER A 581 -5.01 7.00 23.51
CA SER A 581 -4.90 7.37 24.92
C SER A 581 -6.26 7.68 25.56
N LEU A 582 -6.31 7.58 26.88
CA LEU A 582 -7.48 7.89 27.70
C LEU A 582 -8.04 9.31 27.47
N GLN A 583 -7.20 10.23 27.02
CA GLN A 583 -7.57 11.61 26.73
C GLN A 583 -8.28 11.72 25.38
N GLU A 584 -7.75 11.09 24.33
CA GLU A 584 -8.40 10.98 23.01
C GLU A 584 -9.80 10.34 23.09
N LEU A 585 -9.99 9.38 24.02
CA LEU A 585 -11.29 8.77 24.31
C LEU A 585 -12.32 9.77 24.87
N ILE A 586 -11.93 10.52 25.91
CA ILE A 586 -12.81 11.49 26.58
C ILE A 586 -13.28 12.57 25.60
N PHE A 587 -12.38 13.08 24.76
CA PHE A 587 -12.68 14.13 23.80
C PHE A 587 -13.63 13.67 22.69
N LYS A 588 -13.60 12.38 22.30
CA LYS A 588 -14.56 11.81 21.34
C LYS A 588 -16.01 11.98 21.77
N LYS A 589 -16.30 11.95 23.08
CA LYS A 589 -17.66 12.05 23.63
C LYS A 589 -18.34 13.40 23.34
N MET A 590 -17.57 14.44 22.99
CA MET A 590 -18.07 15.75 22.60
C MET A 590 -18.25 15.91 21.08
N CYS A 591 -17.44 15.24 20.26
CA CYS A 591 -17.46 15.37 18.79
C CYS A 591 -18.47 14.40 18.13
N GLN A 592 -19.75 14.75 18.22
CA GLN A 592 -20.85 13.91 17.71
C GLN A 592 -20.74 13.56 16.21
N LYS A 593 -20.61 12.26 15.91
CA LYS A 593 -21.18 11.57 14.74
C LYS A 593 -21.18 10.07 14.96
N VAL A 594 -22.27 9.42 14.56
CA VAL A 594 -22.34 7.96 14.47
C VAL A 594 -21.48 7.51 13.28
N ASP A 595 -20.45 6.70 13.52
CA ASP A 595 -19.52 6.22 12.50
C ASP A 595 -18.72 4.97 12.97
N ALA A 596 -17.74 4.49 12.19
CA ALA A 596 -16.93 3.30 12.49
C ALA A 596 -16.22 3.31 13.87
N PHE A 597 -16.07 4.47 14.52
CA PHE A 597 -15.57 4.54 15.89
C PHE A 597 -16.59 4.05 16.94
N ASP A 598 -17.87 3.93 16.62
CA ASP A 598 -18.88 3.32 17.53
C ASP A 598 -18.61 1.83 17.81
N MET A 599 -17.64 1.24 17.13
CA MET A 599 -17.13 -0.10 17.35
C MET A 599 -15.67 -0.13 17.79
N SER A 600 -15.07 1.00 18.15
CA SER A 600 -13.72 1.03 18.73
C SER A 600 -13.71 0.29 20.09
N VAL A 601 -12.58 -0.32 20.46
CA VAL A 601 -12.42 -0.91 21.81
C VAL A 601 -12.63 0.17 22.85
N GLU A 602 -12.09 1.35 22.58
CA GLU A 602 -12.06 2.53 23.43
C GLU A 602 -13.50 3.03 23.72
N LYS A 603 -14.36 3.09 22.70
CA LYS A 603 -15.80 3.36 22.84
C LYS A 603 -16.52 2.25 23.61
N GLY A 604 -16.21 0.98 23.30
CA GLY A 604 -16.78 -0.17 24.01
C GLY A 604 -16.49 -0.15 25.52
N VAL A 605 -15.34 0.39 25.95
CA VAL A 605 -15.04 0.58 27.38
C VAL A 605 -16.00 1.60 28.01
N LEU A 606 -16.28 2.73 27.36
CA LEU A 606 -17.27 3.69 27.87
C LEU A 606 -18.67 3.09 27.94
N ASP A 607 -19.07 2.35 26.91
CA ASP A 607 -20.42 1.81 26.84
C ASP A 607 -20.65 0.69 27.86
N GLU A 608 -19.69 -0.22 28.09
CA GLU A 608 -19.83 -1.24 29.13
C GLU A 608 -19.69 -0.69 30.55
N ALA A 609 -18.86 0.34 30.75
CA ALA A 609 -18.81 1.06 32.03
C ALA A 609 -20.15 1.77 32.35
N ASN A 610 -20.85 2.29 31.33
CA ASN A 610 -22.20 2.85 31.46
C ASN A 610 -23.28 1.78 31.67
N ASN A 611 -23.28 0.70 30.88
CA ASN A 611 -24.19 -0.44 31.01
C ASN A 611 -24.11 -1.05 32.42
N GLY A 612 -22.90 -1.08 32.97
CA GLY A 612 -22.62 -1.56 34.32
C GLY A 612 -22.75 -3.07 34.52
N ILE A 613 -22.89 -3.81 33.42
CA ILE A 613 -22.93 -5.29 33.38
C ILE A 613 -21.57 -5.87 33.80
N PHE A 614 -20.48 -5.19 33.43
CA PHE A 614 -19.13 -5.71 33.60
C PHE A 614 -18.61 -5.55 35.04
N ARG A 615 -17.97 -6.62 35.52
CA ARG A 615 -17.12 -6.64 36.72
C ARG A 615 -15.78 -7.28 36.37
N TYR A 616 -14.69 -6.75 36.93
CA TYR A 616 -13.37 -7.35 36.89
C TYR A 616 -12.56 -6.79 38.06
N ASP A 617 -12.28 -7.64 39.05
CA ASP A 617 -11.45 -7.29 40.20
C ASP A 617 -9.97 -7.52 39.90
N THR A 618 -9.18 -6.45 39.87
CA THR A 618 -7.72 -6.51 39.65
C THR A 618 -7.00 -5.38 40.38
N SER A 619 -5.66 -5.43 40.45
CA SER A 619 -4.89 -4.40 41.14
C SER A 619 -4.43 -3.29 40.22
N VAL A 620 -4.70 -2.05 40.63
CA VAL A 620 -4.26 -0.82 39.95
C VAL A 620 -3.09 -0.14 40.66
N THR A 621 -2.56 -0.70 41.76
CA THR A 621 -1.38 -0.15 42.47
C THR A 621 -0.09 -0.82 42.00
N SER A 622 1.05 -0.15 42.19
CA SER A 622 2.38 -0.73 41.87
C SER A 622 2.79 -1.85 42.83
N ASP A 623 2.28 -1.86 44.05
CA ASP A 623 2.57 -2.87 45.08
C ASP A 623 1.63 -4.09 45.05
N LYS A 624 0.64 -4.08 44.15
CA LYS A 624 -0.37 -5.15 43.93
C LYS A 624 -1.23 -5.52 45.15
N LYS A 625 -1.32 -4.68 46.18
CA LYS A 625 -2.05 -5.00 47.43
C LYS A 625 -3.54 -4.68 47.40
N GLU A 626 -3.93 -3.64 46.67
CA GLU A 626 -5.33 -3.21 46.56
C GLU A 626 -5.98 -3.88 45.34
N LEU A 627 -7.01 -4.70 45.53
CA LEU A 627 -7.86 -5.19 44.43
C LEU A 627 -9.09 -4.29 44.31
N VAL A 628 -9.38 -3.82 43.08
CA VAL A 628 -10.50 -2.92 42.79
C VAL A 628 -11.30 -3.42 41.59
N ASN A 629 -12.62 -3.18 41.62
CA ASN A 629 -13.48 -3.43 40.48
C ASN A 629 -13.28 -2.32 39.43
N VAL A 630 -12.42 -2.55 38.43
CA VAL A 630 -11.99 -1.48 37.51
C VAL A 630 -13.14 -0.90 36.69
N TRP A 631 -14.20 -1.69 36.39
CA TRP A 631 -15.40 -1.22 35.70
C TRP A 631 -16.29 -0.29 36.52
N GLU A 632 -16.17 -0.36 37.85
CA GLU A 632 -16.85 0.51 38.80
C GLU A 632 -16.03 1.78 39.08
N GLU A 633 -14.71 1.67 39.22
CA GLU A 633 -13.82 2.86 39.21
C GLU A 633 -13.94 3.63 37.90
N MET A 634 -13.96 2.96 36.74
CA MET A 634 -14.13 3.61 35.43
C MET A 634 -15.44 4.40 35.37
N ARG A 635 -16.54 3.85 35.91
CA ARG A 635 -17.84 4.54 36.01
C ARG A 635 -17.81 5.75 36.96
N ILE A 636 -17.08 5.65 38.08
CA ILE A 636 -16.86 6.77 39.01
C ILE A 636 -16.04 7.87 38.32
N TYR A 637 -14.94 7.52 37.64
CA TYR A 637 -14.13 8.47 36.89
C TYR A 637 -14.92 9.12 35.75
N MET A 638 -15.72 8.38 34.99
CA MET A 638 -16.59 8.95 33.94
C MET A 638 -17.54 10.02 34.50
N ARG A 639 -18.13 9.81 35.69
CA ARG A 639 -18.95 10.82 36.38
C ARG A 639 -18.12 12.02 36.85
N LYS A 640 -16.90 11.82 37.37
CA LYS A 640 -15.97 12.93 37.70
C LYS A 640 -15.62 13.75 36.45
N VAL A 641 -15.41 13.10 35.30
CA VAL A 641 -15.11 13.77 34.02
C VAL A 641 -16.30 14.60 33.55
N GLU A 642 -17.52 14.07 33.63
CA GLU A 642 -18.76 14.80 33.32
C GLU A 642 -19.00 16.00 34.27
N ALA A 643 -18.64 15.86 35.54
CA ALA A 643 -18.71 16.92 36.54
C ALA A 643 -17.53 17.92 36.49
N GLY A 644 -16.56 17.73 35.61
CA GLY A 644 -15.34 18.55 35.54
C GLY A 644 -14.42 18.44 36.77
N SER A 645 -14.58 17.40 37.59
CA SER A 645 -13.98 17.28 38.93
C SER A 645 -12.77 16.34 39.01
N VAL A 646 -12.14 15.99 37.88
CA VAL A 646 -10.85 15.27 37.85
C VAL A 646 -9.71 16.27 37.88
N ASN A 647 -8.77 16.10 38.80
CA ASN A 647 -7.58 16.94 38.87
C ASN A 647 -6.48 16.43 37.93
N TRP A 648 -6.56 16.79 36.65
CA TRP A 648 -5.57 16.43 35.63
C TRP A 648 -4.13 16.91 35.90
N ARG A 649 -3.91 17.75 36.93
CA ARG A 649 -2.58 18.18 37.38
C ARG A 649 -1.97 17.26 38.45
N ASP A 650 -2.78 16.42 39.11
CA ASP A 650 -2.24 15.39 40.00
C ASP A 650 -1.75 14.19 39.16
N SER A 651 -0.47 13.85 39.32
CA SER A 651 0.13 12.70 38.67
C SER A 651 -0.45 11.38 39.19
N LYS A 652 -0.90 11.31 40.45
CA LYS A 652 -1.43 10.09 41.08
C LYS A 652 -2.86 9.79 40.65
N GLU A 653 -3.77 10.77 40.70
CA GLU A 653 -5.13 10.58 40.19
C GLU A 653 -5.12 10.21 38.69
N ARG A 654 -4.22 10.83 37.90
CA ARG A 654 -4.01 10.46 36.49
C ARG A 654 -3.49 9.03 36.34
N GLU A 655 -2.44 8.63 37.07
CA GLU A 655 -1.86 7.29 36.94
C GLU A 655 -2.85 6.19 37.34
N ARG A 656 -3.61 6.36 38.43
CA ARG A 656 -4.66 5.40 38.81
C ARG A 656 -5.73 5.30 37.71
N PHE A 657 -6.15 6.42 37.14
CA PHE A 657 -7.14 6.43 36.06
C PHE A 657 -6.64 5.77 34.76
N GLU A 658 -5.38 6.03 34.37
CA GLU A 658 -4.72 5.37 33.23
C GLU A 658 -4.69 3.85 33.43
N ARG A 659 -4.31 3.36 34.62
CA ARG A 659 -4.28 1.93 34.95
C ARG A 659 -5.68 1.29 35.00
N VAL A 660 -6.69 1.98 35.54
CA VAL A 660 -8.09 1.55 35.53
C VAL A 660 -8.60 1.39 34.09
N TYR A 661 -8.32 2.37 33.22
CA TYR A 661 -8.72 2.32 31.82
C TYR A 661 -8.03 1.18 31.07
N GLU A 662 -6.71 1.02 31.20
CA GLU A 662 -5.97 -0.05 30.53
C GLU A 662 -6.45 -1.45 30.97
N ALA A 663 -6.78 -1.63 32.25
CA ALA A 663 -7.37 -2.86 32.76
C ALA A 663 -8.76 -3.14 32.15
N CYS A 664 -9.60 -2.11 31.99
CA CYS A 664 -10.89 -2.23 31.30
C CYS A 664 -10.72 -2.53 29.79
N LYS A 665 -9.79 -1.83 29.12
CA LYS A 665 -9.45 -2.01 27.70
C LYS A 665 -8.99 -3.45 27.44
N GLY A 666 -8.07 -3.97 28.26
CA GLY A 666 -7.61 -5.35 28.19
C GLY A 666 -8.73 -6.37 28.40
N HIS A 667 -9.52 -6.21 29.47
CA HIS A 667 -10.66 -7.11 29.74
C HIS A 667 -11.67 -7.14 28.58
N LEU A 668 -11.99 -5.99 27.99
CA LEU A 668 -12.90 -5.91 26.83
C LEU A 668 -12.33 -6.62 25.59
N ILE A 669 -11.03 -6.47 25.31
CA ILE A 669 -10.35 -7.20 24.24
C ILE A 669 -10.39 -8.71 24.53
N GLY A 670 -10.16 -9.12 25.78
CA GLY A 670 -10.21 -10.52 26.24
C GLY A 670 -11.56 -11.21 26.02
N VAL A 671 -12.68 -10.47 26.11
CA VAL A 671 -14.04 -10.98 25.81
C VAL A 671 -14.51 -10.69 24.38
N THR A 672 -13.65 -10.16 23.51
CA THR A 672 -13.99 -9.88 22.10
C THR A 672 -13.96 -11.16 21.26
N LYS A 673 -15.01 -11.38 20.46
CA LYS A 673 -15.14 -12.55 19.57
C LYS A 673 -14.68 -12.26 18.13
N ILE A 674 -14.86 -11.03 17.65
CA ILE A 674 -14.33 -10.57 16.35
C ILE A 674 -13.53 -9.29 16.56
N LEU A 675 -12.21 -9.35 16.35
CA LEU A 675 -11.32 -8.19 16.47
C LEU A 675 -10.88 -7.73 15.07
N LEU A 676 -11.08 -6.46 14.74
CA LEU A 676 -10.60 -5.82 13.51
C LEU A 676 -9.36 -4.97 13.81
N THR A 677 -8.24 -5.18 13.11
CA THR A 677 -7.09 -4.24 13.12
C THR A 677 -6.51 -4.02 11.70
N THR A 678 -5.35 -3.40 11.51
CA THR A 678 -4.64 -3.35 10.21
C THR A 678 -3.44 -4.30 10.20
N ASN A 679 -3.00 -4.74 9.03
CA ASN A 679 -1.87 -5.67 8.87
C ASN A 679 -0.55 -5.17 9.50
N GLY A 680 -0.39 -3.86 9.70
CA GLY A 680 0.73 -3.27 10.45
C GLY A 680 0.54 -3.20 11.98
N ASN A 681 -0.70 -3.28 12.47
CA ASN A 681 -1.05 -3.08 13.89
C ASN A 681 -1.36 -4.39 14.63
N VAL A 682 -1.34 -5.54 13.95
CA VAL A 682 -1.50 -6.90 14.53
C VAL A 682 -0.48 -7.28 15.61
N ARG A 683 0.52 -6.43 15.88
CA ARG A 683 1.53 -6.58 16.93
C ARG A 683 1.54 -5.44 17.96
N GLY A 684 0.52 -4.57 17.97
CA GLY A 684 0.34 -3.61 19.05
C GLY A 684 0.19 -4.33 20.39
N LYS A 685 0.64 -3.71 21.49
CA LYS A 685 0.74 -4.37 22.82
C LYS A 685 -0.60 -4.94 23.27
N GLU A 686 -1.67 -4.24 22.98
CA GLU A 686 -3.06 -4.55 23.25
C GLU A 686 -3.52 -5.90 22.69
N MET A 687 -2.86 -6.41 21.65
CA MET A 687 -3.13 -7.74 21.08
C MET A 687 -2.78 -8.89 22.05
N VAL A 688 -1.96 -8.65 23.08
CA VAL A 688 -1.67 -9.64 24.14
C VAL A 688 -2.96 -10.06 24.86
N HIS A 689 -3.86 -9.11 25.13
CA HIS A 689 -5.15 -9.37 25.77
C HIS A 689 -6.12 -10.15 24.88
N PHE A 690 -5.89 -10.20 23.56
CA PHE A 690 -6.67 -11.03 22.63
C PHE A 690 -6.09 -12.44 22.51
N ALA A 691 -4.78 -12.59 22.73
CA ALA A 691 -4.09 -13.88 22.71
C ALA A 691 -4.25 -14.63 24.04
N GLU A 692 -3.78 -14.05 25.13
CA GLU A 692 -3.68 -14.68 26.46
C GLU A 692 -4.98 -14.55 27.26
N ALA A 693 -6.09 -14.17 26.60
CA ALA A 693 -7.38 -13.88 27.23
C ALA A 693 -7.88 -14.97 28.20
N GLU A 694 -7.70 -16.23 27.82
CA GLU A 694 -8.14 -17.42 28.56
C GLU A 694 -7.31 -17.66 29.84
N GLU A 695 -6.05 -17.23 29.83
CA GLU A 695 -5.14 -17.30 30.98
C GLU A 695 -5.30 -16.06 31.89
N MET A 696 -5.39 -14.86 31.31
CA MET A 696 -5.54 -13.59 32.02
C MET A 696 -6.87 -13.46 32.78
N TYR A 697 -7.97 -13.98 32.21
CA TYR A 697 -9.34 -13.69 32.67
C TYR A 697 -10.18 -14.95 32.96
N GLY A 698 -9.56 -16.14 33.03
CA GLY A 698 -10.26 -17.42 33.17
C GLY A 698 -11.06 -17.63 34.47
N GLU A 699 -11.76 -18.77 34.56
CA GLU A 699 -12.85 -19.12 35.50
C GLU A 699 -12.63 -18.85 37.01
N LYS A 700 -11.40 -18.58 37.46
CA LYS A 700 -11.08 -18.27 38.87
C LYS A 700 -11.09 -16.78 39.19
N ALA A 701 -11.16 -15.89 38.19
CA ALA A 701 -11.28 -14.46 38.39
C ALA A 701 -12.74 -14.07 38.70
N ILE A 702 -12.95 -13.14 39.64
CA ILE A 702 -14.28 -12.55 39.88
C ILE A 702 -14.56 -11.53 38.77
N CYS A 703 -14.99 -12.05 37.61
CA CYS A 703 -15.33 -11.26 36.44
C CYS A 703 -16.60 -11.77 35.76
N SER A 704 -17.27 -10.86 35.07
CA SER A 704 -18.49 -11.14 34.31
C SER A 704 -18.56 -10.19 33.11
N PRO A 705 -18.73 -10.68 31.87
CA PRO A 705 -18.56 -12.06 31.43
C PRO A 705 -17.07 -12.46 31.40
N VAL A 706 -16.80 -13.77 31.42
CA VAL A 706 -15.45 -14.38 31.38
C VAL A 706 -14.95 -14.52 29.93
N ALA A 707 -13.63 -14.55 29.73
CA ALA A 707 -13.02 -14.92 28.45
C ALA A 707 -13.17 -16.43 28.18
N GLU A 708 -14.19 -16.82 27.41
CA GLU A 708 -14.43 -18.22 27.02
C GLU A 708 -13.28 -18.84 26.21
N LYS A 709 -13.07 -20.15 26.39
CA LYS A 709 -12.11 -21.00 25.67
C LYS A 709 -12.36 -20.98 24.15
N THR A 710 -11.32 -20.70 23.37
CA THR A 710 -11.40 -20.56 21.90
C THR A 710 -11.33 -21.94 21.21
N THR A 711 -12.47 -22.45 20.76
CA THR A 711 -12.55 -23.73 20.01
C THR A 711 -11.79 -23.64 18.67
N CYS A 712 -12.11 -22.64 17.85
CA CYS A 712 -11.46 -22.38 16.58
C CYS A 712 -11.03 -20.90 16.41
N PHE A 713 -9.96 -20.67 15.66
CA PHE A 713 -9.44 -19.33 15.36
C PHE A 713 -9.23 -19.14 13.85
N GLY A 714 -9.85 -18.09 13.31
CA GLY A 714 -9.78 -17.73 11.89
C GLY A 714 -9.12 -16.37 11.68
N ILE A 715 -8.25 -16.27 10.66
CA ILE A 715 -7.65 -15.01 10.20
C ILE A 715 -8.26 -14.65 8.85
N PHE A 716 -8.78 -13.42 8.73
CA PHE A 716 -9.47 -12.96 7.53
C PHE A 716 -8.87 -11.63 7.04
N VAL A 717 -8.14 -11.65 5.93
CA VAL A 717 -7.44 -10.48 5.39
C VAL A 717 -8.18 -9.93 4.18
N ASP A 718 -8.69 -8.70 4.25
CA ASP A 718 -9.38 -8.02 3.15
C ASP A 718 -8.47 -7.01 2.43
N GLU A 719 -8.73 -6.84 1.12
CA GLU A 719 -7.85 -6.18 0.15
C GLU A 719 -6.42 -6.79 0.11
N ALA A 720 -6.28 -8.09 0.38
CA ALA A 720 -4.99 -8.81 0.43
C ALA A 720 -4.21 -8.78 -0.90
N ALA A 721 -4.87 -8.48 -2.02
CA ALA A 721 -4.23 -8.24 -3.32
C ALA A 721 -3.43 -6.91 -3.37
N LYS A 722 -3.78 -5.95 -2.50
CA LYS A 722 -3.16 -4.61 -2.35
C LYS A 722 -2.03 -4.59 -1.31
N GLU A 723 -1.80 -5.69 -0.59
CA GLU A 723 -0.86 -5.72 0.54
C GLU A 723 0.54 -6.21 0.14
N ILE A 724 1.59 -5.63 0.72
CA ILE A 724 2.96 -6.15 0.55
C ILE A 724 3.08 -7.51 1.25
N GLU A 725 3.78 -8.46 0.64
CA GLU A 725 3.87 -9.82 1.17
C GLU A 725 4.33 -9.91 2.66
N PRO A 726 5.35 -9.16 3.13
CA PRO A 726 5.73 -9.17 4.54
C PRO A 726 4.60 -8.82 5.52
N ALA A 727 3.65 -7.94 5.14
CA ALA A 727 2.54 -7.52 6.00
C ALA A 727 1.42 -8.58 6.10
N ILE A 728 1.29 -9.44 5.08
CA ILE A 728 0.48 -10.66 5.18
C ILE A 728 1.13 -11.65 6.17
N TRP A 729 2.44 -11.88 6.03
CA TRP A 729 3.18 -12.73 6.98
C TRP A 729 3.17 -12.19 8.41
N ASN A 730 3.13 -10.86 8.58
CA ASN A 730 2.98 -10.22 9.89
C ASN A 730 1.71 -10.65 10.63
N THR A 731 0.60 -10.73 9.90
CA THR A 731 -0.69 -11.17 10.45
C THR A 731 -0.67 -12.67 10.78
N ILE A 732 -0.10 -13.49 9.89
CA ILE A 732 -0.03 -14.96 10.07
C ILE A 732 0.93 -15.35 11.22
N THR A 733 2.01 -14.61 11.43
CA THR A 733 3.08 -14.93 12.41
C THR A 733 2.98 -14.17 13.74
N SER A 734 2.01 -13.25 13.90
CA SER A 734 1.89 -12.40 15.09
C SER A 734 1.80 -13.23 16.40
N PRO A 735 2.40 -12.78 17.52
CA PRO A 735 2.13 -13.34 18.85
C PRO A 735 0.70 -13.05 19.33
N GLY A 736 0.03 -12.03 18.77
CA GLY A 736 -1.32 -11.58 19.11
C GLY A 736 -2.46 -12.50 18.63
N ARG A 737 -2.30 -13.82 18.75
CA ARG A 737 -3.29 -14.84 18.35
C ARG A 737 -3.52 -15.80 19.52
N PRO A 738 -4.78 -16.11 19.89
CA PRO A 738 -5.08 -17.00 21.04
C PRO A 738 -4.67 -18.46 20.80
N LYS A 739 -4.62 -18.86 19.52
CA LYS A 739 -4.05 -20.14 19.09
C LYS A 739 -3.53 -20.02 17.66
N LYS A 740 -2.79 -21.04 17.22
CA LYS A 740 -2.53 -21.30 15.80
C LYS A 740 -3.84 -21.26 14.99
N PRO A 741 -3.88 -20.59 13.83
CA PRO A 741 -5.10 -20.51 13.02
C PRO A 741 -5.53 -21.89 12.50
N ASP A 742 -6.84 -22.13 12.54
CA ASP A 742 -7.46 -23.29 11.89
C ASP A 742 -7.71 -22.99 10.41
N LEU A 743 -7.90 -21.71 10.07
CA LEU A 743 -8.03 -21.20 8.71
C LEU A 743 -7.45 -19.79 8.58
N VAL A 744 -6.84 -19.50 7.42
CA VAL A 744 -6.51 -18.17 6.94
C VAL A 744 -7.24 -17.93 5.61
N VAL A 745 -7.84 -16.76 5.42
CA VAL A 745 -8.59 -16.43 4.21
C VAL A 745 -8.17 -15.06 3.67
N PHE A 746 -7.82 -15.00 2.38
CA PHE A 746 -7.48 -13.76 1.69
C PHE A 746 -8.62 -13.34 0.76
N TYR A 747 -9.14 -12.13 0.96
CA TYR A 747 -10.11 -11.47 0.09
C TYR A 747 -9.41 -10.38 -0.72
N GLY A 748 -9.73 -10.26 -2.01
CA GLY A 748 -9.10 -9.25 -2.84
C GLY A 748 -9.44 -9.37 -4.32
N ASP A 749 -8.69 -8.61 -5.12
CA ASP A 749 -8.82 -8.58 -6.57
C ASP A 749 -7.50 -8.14 -7.20
N GLU A 750 -6.80 -9.08 -7.86
CA GLU A 750 -5.53 -8.80 -8.55
C GLU A 750 -5.67 -7.91 -9.79
N LYS A 751 -6.90 -7.58 -10.21
CA LYS A 751 -7.18 -6.65 -11.31
C LYS A 751 -7.44 -5.21 -10.83
N GLN A 752 -7.53 -4.97 -9.53
CA GLN A 752 -7.65 -3.63 -8.92
C GLN A 752 -6.26 -3.13 -8.47
N LEU A 753 -6.15 -2.32 -7.41
CA LEU A 753 -4.84 -1.80 -6.97
C LEU A 753 -4.00 -2.89 -6.31
N GLY A 754 -2.79 -3.09 -6.85
CA GLY A 754 -1.72 -3.81 -6.16
C GLY A 754 -1.02 -2.97 -5.07
N PRO A 755 0.05 -3.50 -4.46
CA PRO A 755 0.77 -2.81 -3.40
C PRO A 755 1.48 -1.53 -3.85
N ILE A 756 1.63 -0.58 -2.93
CA ILE A 756 2.30 0.69 -3.19
C ILE A 756 3.80 0.53 -2.93
N ASN A 757 4.57 0.47 -4.02
CA ASN A 757 6.02 0.52 -3.95
C ASN A 757 6.49 1.95 -3.60
N THR A 758 7.26 2.09 -2.51
CA THR A 758 7.78 3.36 -2.00
C THR A 758 9.28 3.56 -2.23
N CYS A 759 9.97 2.59 -2.85
CA CYS A 759 11.41 2.70 -3.12
C CYS A 759 11.75 3.75 -4.18
N SER A 760 13.03 4.16 -4.23
CA SER A 760 13.51 5.03 -5.31
C SER A 760 13.34 4.36 -6.67
N ASN A 761 12.52 4.95 -7.53
CA ASN A 761 12.34 4.58 -8.94
C ASN A 761 12.96 5.60 -9.91
N LYS A 762 13.94 6.37 -9.43
CA LYS A 762 14.66 7.43 -10.16
C LYS A 762 15.90 6.86 -10.88
N ASP A 763 16.73 7.75 -11.39
CA ASP A 763 18.03 7.50 -12.04
C ASP A 763 18.93 6.51 -11.25
N VAL A 764 18.83 6.53 -9.91
CA VAL A 764 19.50 5.57 -9.01
C VAL A 764 18.46 4.77 -8.22
N GLN A 765 18.59 3.44 -8.29
CA GLN A 765 17.82 2.48 -7.51
C GLN A 765 18.76 1.80 -6.51
N TYR A 766 18.42 1.85 -5.22
CA TYR A 766 19.24 1.25 -4.15
C TYR A 766 18.73 -0.14 -3.77
N ASN A 767 17.44 -0.42 -3.99
CA ASN A 767 16.83 -1.71 -3.67
C ASN A 767 16.99 -2.71 -4.84
N GLN A 768 17.84 -3.71 -4.66
CA GLN A 768 18.09 -4.78 -5.64
C GLN A 768 16.82 -5.56 -6.03
N TYR A 769 15.83 -5.66 -5.14
CA TYR A 769 14.60 -6.43 -5.34
C TYR A 769 13.36 -5.51 -5.29
N TYR A 770 13.49 -4.28 -5.78
CA TYR A 770 12.43 -3.25 -5.67
C TYR A 770 11.06 -3.72 -6.20
N ASP A 771 11.01 -4.58 -7.22
CA ASP A 771 9.76 -5.09 -7.78
C ASP A 771 9.02 -6.05 -6.83
N ARG A 772 9.68 -6.64 -5.83
CA ARG A 772 9.06 -7.44 -4.76
C ARG A 772 8.05 -6.64 -3.94
N LEU A 773 8.32 -5.35 -3.70
CA LEU A 773 7.35 -4.44 -3.05
C LEU A 773 6.09 -4.18 -3.89
N SER A 774 6.09 -4.56 -5.17
CA SER A 774 4.94 -4.43 -6.07
C SER A 774 4.14 -5.74 -6.17
N MET A 775 4.52 -6.78 -5.41
CA MET A 775 3.92 -8.12 -5.47
C MET A 775 3.22 -8.46 -4.15
N SER A 776 1.91 -8.69 -4.21
CA SER A 776 1.16 -9.25 -3.09
C SER A 776 1.21 -10.78 -3.10
N LEU A 777 1.22 -11.39 -1.91
CA LEU A 777 1.20 -12.85 -1.75
C LEU A 777 -0.04 -13.46 -2.44
N MET A 778 -1.21 -12.80 -2.35
CA MET A 778 -2.43 -13.25 -3.02
C MET A 778 -2.27 -13.30 -4.55
N GLY A 779 -1.79 -12.23 -5.18
CA GLY A 779 -1.58 -12.21 -6.64
C GLY A 779 -0.50 -13.19 -7.09
N ARG A 780 0.54 -13.37 -6.27
CA ARG A 780 1.63 -14.34 -6.51
C ARG A 780 1.11 -15.78 -6.50
N LEU A 781 0.30 -16.15 -5.49
CA LEU A 781 -0.38 -17.44 -5.40
C LEU A 781 -1.35 -17.68 -6.57
N LEU A 782 -2.17 -16.68 -6.93
CA LEU A 782 -3.14 -16.76 -8.03
C LEU A 782 -2.46 -16.98 -9.40
N ARG A 783 -1.39 -16.24 -9.71
CA ARG A 783 -0.64 -16.42 -10.97
C ARG A 783 0.00 -17.79 -11.11
N GLN A 784 0.37 -18.43 -10.00
CA GLN A 784 0.83 -19.82 -9.98
C GLN A 784 -0.31 -20.84 -9.79
N GLY A 785 -1.58 -20.43 -9.90
CA GLY A 785 -2.73 -21.35 -9.93
C GLY A 785 -3.11 -21.98 -8.59
N PHE A 786 -2.82 -21.31 -7.46
CA PHE A 786 -3.34 -21.73 -6.15
C PHE A 786 -4.88 -21.73 -6.17
N PRO A 787 -5.56 -22.75 -5.63
CA PRO A 787 -7.02 -22.82 -5.66
C PRO A 787 -7.70 -21.60 -5.03
N SER A 788 -8.64 -21.02 -5.77
CA SER A 788 -9.43 -19.87 -5.33
C SER A 788 -10.92 -20.08 -5.59
N SER A 789 -11.73 -19.34 -4.84
CA SER A 789 -13.18 -19.28 -4.94
C SER A 789 -13.60 -17.94 -5.59
N PRO A 790 -13.57 -17.82 -6.93
CA PRO A 790 -13.90 -16.56 -7.59
C PRO A 790 -15.38 -16.21 -7.46
N LEU A 791 -15.68 -15.03 -6.92
CA LEU A 791 -17.03 -14.47 -6.91
C LEU A 791 -17.31 -13.77 -8.24
N THR A 792 -18.11 -14.38 -9.11
CA THR A 792 -18.31 -13.94 -10.51
C THR A 792 -19.56 -13.09 -10.72
N ILE A 793 -20.54 -13.13 -9.82
CA ILE A 793 -21.84 -12.46 -9.99
C ILE A 793 -21.82 -11.10 -9.28
N GLN A 794 -21.94 -10.01 -10.04
CA GLN A 794 -21.92 -8.63 -9.52
C GLN A 794 -23.33 -8.02 -9.41
N HIS A 795 -23.56 -7.25 -8.34
CA HIS A 795 -24.86 -6.67 -7.99
C HIS A 795 -24.87 -5.12 -7.92
N ARG A 796 -23.69 -4.48 -8.00
CA ARG A 796 -23.47 -3.04 -7.80
C ARG A 796 -23.77 -2.21 -9.05
N LEU A 797 -23.03 -2.44 -10.13
CA LEU A 797 -23.02 -1.59 -11.33
C LEU A 797 -24.23 -1.89 -12.22
N HIS A 798 -24.88 -0.87 -12.79
CA HIS A 798 -25.81 -1.04 -13.90
C HIS A 798 -25.13 -1.76 -15.09
N GLU A 799 -25.86 -2.63 -15.79
CA GLU A 799 -25.24 -3.54 -16.78
C GLU A 799 -24.53 -2.81 -17.94
N SER A 800 -25.00 -1.62 -18.30
CA SER A 800 -24.39 -0.74 -19.31
C SER A 800 -22.97 -0.28 -18.96
N ILE A 801 -22.63 -0.21 -17.66
CA ILE A 801 -21.29 0.15 -17.16
C ILE A 801 -20.48 -1.13 -16.95
N ALA A 802 -21.09 -2.13 -16.31
CA ALA A 802 -20.46 -3.42 -16.02
C ALA A 802 -19.97 -4.16 -17.27
N GLY A 803 -20.67 -4.04 -18.40
CA GLY A 803 -20.29 -4.70 -19.65
C GLY A 803 -18.91 -4.30 -20.18
N PHE A 804 -18.52 -3.02 -20.05
CA PHE A 804 -17.15 -2.58 -20.41
C PHE A 804 -16.13 -3.16 -19.43
N VAL A 805 -16.37 -2.98 -18.13
CA VAL A 805 -15.51 -3.47 -17.05
C VAL A 805 -15.23 -4.96 -17.18
N SER A 806 -16.27 -5.78 -17.40
CA SER A 806 -16.11 -7.23 -17.52
C SER A 806 -15.35 -7.66 -18.78
N ARG A 807 -15.47 -6.93 -19.91
CA ARG A 807 -14.68 -7.24 -21.12
C ARG A 807 -13.21 -6.93 -20.93
N VAL A 808 -12.90 -5.75 -20.38
CA VAL A 808 -11.55 -5.16 -20.43
C VAL A 808 -10.64 -5.62 -19.30
N PHE A 809 -11.18 -5.92 -18.12
CA PHE A 809 -10.36 -6.29 -16.95
C PHE A 809 -10.51 -7.76 -16.49
N TYR A 810 -11.52 -8.49 -16.99
CA TYR A 810 -11.90 -9.81 -16.46
C TYR A 810 -12.38 -10.82 -17.52
N ASP A 811 -12.03 -10.65 -18.81
CA ASP A 811 -12.27 -11.63 -19.89
C ASP A 811 -13.73 -12.15 -20.03
N ASN A 812 -14.72 -11.31 -19.76
CA ASN A 812 -16.16 -11.64 -19.68
C ASN A 812 -16.57 -12.64 -18.59
N THR A 813 -15.72 -12.90 -17.60
CA THR A 813 -16.04 -13.80 -16.47
C THR A 813 -17.00 -13.20 -15.42
N VAL A 814 -17.32 -11.90 -15.50
CA VAL A 814 -18.19 -11.21 -14.55
C VAL A 814 -19.61 -11.14 -15.08
N ILE A 815 -20.54 -11.71 -14.33
CA ILE A 815 -21.95 -11.84 -14.73
C ILE A 815 -22.79 -10.81 -13.96
N ASN A 816 -23.69 -10.14 -14.66
CA ASN A 816 -24.63 -9.19 -14.08
C ASN A 816 -25.79 -9.91 -13.41
N ALA A 817 -26.02 -9.66 -12.12
CA ALA A 817 -27.21 -10.16 -11.43
C ALA A 817 -28.51 -9.49 -11.97
N PRO A 818 -29.68 -10.14 -11.90
CA PRO A 818 -30.95 -9.52 -12.33
C PRO A 818 -31.23 -8.16 -11.67
N SER A 819 -30.73 -7.96 -10.44
CA SER A 819 -30.81 -6.71 -9.69
C SER A 819 -30.08 -5.52 -10.31
N THR A 820 -29.25 -5.71 -11.35
CA THR A 820 -28.55 -4.64 -12.07
C THR A 820 -29.30 -4.13 -13.30
N ARG A 821 -30.43 -4.76 -13.66
CA ARG A 821 -31.30 -4.37 -14.79
C ARG A 821 -32.45 -3.46 -14.33
N ARG A 822 -32.10 -2.40 -13.62
CA ARG A 822 -33.04 -1.55 -12.86
C ARG A 822 -33.18 -0.18 -13.51
N ASP A 823 -34.41 0.22 -13.84
CA ASP A 823 -34.72 1.51 -14.45
C ASP A 823 -34.34 2.69 -13.52
N LEU A 824 -33.52 3.62 -14.02
CA LEU A 824 -33.04 4.78 -13.28
C LEU A 824 -34.18 5.63 -12.68
N GLU A 825 -35.33 5.75 -13.37
CA GLU A 825 -36.49 6.51 -12.87
C GLU A 825 -37.23 5.79 -11.73
N LYS A 826 -37.00 4.48 -11.54
CA LYS A 826 -37.50 3.69 -10.40
C LYS A 826 -36.51 3.64 -9.23
N VAL A 827 -35.21 3.74 -9.51
CA VAL A 827 -34.16 3.78 -8.47
C VAL A 827 -34.10 5.16 -7.82
N GLU A 828 -34.07 6.23 -8.62
CA GLU A 828 -34.06 7.61 -8.15
C GLU A 828 -34.93 8.48 -9.09
N PRO A 829 -36.21 8.71 -8.75
CA PRO A 829 -37.16 9.44 -9.59
C PRO A 829 -36.64 10.83 -9.99
N GLY A 830 -36.67 11.11 -11.30
CA GLY A 830 -36.15 12.35 -11.87
C GLY A 830 -34.66 12.34 -12.23
N LEU A 831 -33.80 11.49 -11.65
CA LEU A 831 -32.34 11.50 -11.90
C LEU A 831 -32.00 11.38 -13.39
N ARG A 832 -32.69 10.49 -14.11
CA ARG A 832 -32.58 10.34 -15.57
C ARG A 832 -32.75 11.68 -16.31
N LYS A 833 -33.74 12.48 -15.90
CA LYS A 833 -34.01 13.81 -16.47
C LYS A 833 -32.90 14.81 -16.10
N ILE A 834 -32.26 14.68 -14.94
CA ILE A 834 -31.08 15.47 -14.56
C ILE A 834 -29.91 15.16 -15.50
N ILE A 835 -29.57 13.88 -15.70
CA ILE A 835 -28.47 13.48 -16.60
C ILE A 835 -28.75 13.91 -18.03
N HIS A 836 -29.98 13.72 -18.54
CA HIS A 836 -30.38 14.25 -19.85
C HIS A 836 -30.33 15.78 -19.91
N ARG A 837 -30.58 16.51 -18.81
CA ARG A 837 -30.38 17.98 -18.72
C ARG A 837 -28.91 18.40 -18.58
N ILE A 838 -28.00 17.53 -18.14
CA ILE A 838 -26.54 17.74 -18.19
C ILE A 838 -26.09 17.56 -19.64
N VAL A 839 -26.32 16.38 -20.23
CA VAL A 839 -25.92 16.03 -21.60
C VAL A 839 -26.48 17.01 -22.63
N ALA A 840 -27.78 17.34 -22.57
CA ALA A 840 -28.39 18.25 -23.52
C ALA A 840 -27.87 19.69 -23.45
N SER A 841 -27.05 20.06 -22.46
CA SER A 841 -26.44 21.40 -22.40
C SER A 841 -25.25 21.59 -23.37
N THR A 842 -24.74 20.52 -23.98
CA THR A 842 -23.68 20.58 -25.02
C THR A 842 -24.19 21.09 -26.36
N PHE A 843 -25.41 20.75 -26.77
CA PHE A 843 -25.96 21.21 -28.04
C PHE A 843 -26.17 22.73 -27.98
N THR A 844 -25.65 23.46 -28.96
CA THR A 844 -25.89 24.91 -29.11
C THR A 844 -27.32 25.21 -29.55
N ASN A 845 -27.89 24.35 -30.40
CA ASN A 845 -29.22 24.50 -30.98
C ASN A 845 -30.33 23.99 -30.03
N GLU A 846 -31.26 24.86 -29.64
CA GLU A 846 -32.35 24.55 -28.69
C GLU A 846 -33.36 23.52 -29.23
N ALA A 847 -33.58 23.44 -30.55
CA ALA A 847 -34.41 22.39 -31.13
C ALA A 847 -33.75 21.01 -30.96
N LYS A 848 -32.43 20.89 -31.18
CA LYS A 848 -31.67 19.68 -30.85
C LYS A 848 -31.72 19.35 -29.36
N ARG A 849 -31.63 20.35 -28.46
CA ARG A 849 -31.83 20.12 -27.01
C ARG A 849 -33.21 19.57 -26.68
N LYS A 850 -34.28 20.09 -27.31
CA LYS A 850 -35.66 19.63 -27.11
C LYS A 850 -35.91 18.25 -27.72
N GLN A 851 -35.27 17.94 -28.85
CA GLN A 851 -35.29 16.61 -29.47
C GLN A 851 -34.59 15.58 -28.60
N TYR A 852 -33.33 15.81 -28.19
CA TYR A 852 -32.59 14.89 -27.32
C TYR A 852 -33.35 14.58 -26.01
N ARG A 853 -33.88 15.61 -25.33
CA ARG A 853 -34.70 15.45 -24.12
C ARG A 853 -36.03 14.69 -24.32
N LYS A 854 -36.46 14.45 -25.57
CA LYS A 854 -37.62 13.60 -25.90
C LYS A 854 -37.22 12.18 -26.33
N THR A 855 -36.04 12.01 -26.95
CA THR A 855 -35.63 10.72 -27.56
C THR A 855 -34.55 9.97 -26.78
N ALA A 856 -33.89 10.59 -25.80
CA ALA A 856 -32.80 9.97 -25.07
C ALA A 856 -33.29 8.78 -24.22
N THR A 857 -32.61 7.64 -24.37
CA THR A 857 -32.99 6.38 -23.73
C THR A 857 -32.51 6.29 -22.28
N GLU A 858 -32.94 5.22 -21.60
CA GLU A 858 -32.44 4.80 -20.29
C GLU A 858 -30.91 4.61 -20.32
N HIS A 859 -30.40 3.82 -21.27
CA HIS A 859 -28.96 3.55 -21.40
C HIS A 859 -28.15 4.83 -21.71
N GLN A 860 -28.76 5.79 -22.41
CA GLN A 860 -28.21 7.14 -22.67
C GLN A 860 -28.33 8.11 -21.46
N ALA A 861 -28.50 7.58 -20.25
CA ALA A 861 -28.25 8.28 -18.98
C ALA A 861 -27.15 7.60 -18.12
N ARG A 862 -26.55 6.50 -18.56
CA ARG A 862 -25.73 5.61 -17.71
C ARG A 862 -24.24 5.89 -17.73
N LEU A 863 -23.68 6.19 -18.90
CA LEU A 863 -22.24 6.22 -19.12
C LEU A 863 -21.90 7.26 -20.17
N HIS A 864 -21.10 8.27 -19.82
CA HIS A 864 -20.83 9.41 -20.70
C HIS A 864 -19.40 9.93 -20.56
N TRP A 865 -18.84 10.34 -21.70
CA TRP A 865 -17.60 11.12 -21.73
C TRP A 865 -17.94 12.58 -22.03
N CYS A 866 -17.53 13.48 -21.15
CA CYS A 866 -17.66 14.92 -21.29
C CYS A 866 -16.36 15.46 -21.91
N GLU A 867 -16.33 15.55 -23.24
CA GLU A 867 -15.15 15.92 -24.02
C GLU A 867 -14.90 17.45 -23.93
N MET A 868 -13.75 17.83 -23.38
CA MET A 868 -13.28 19.21 -23.30
C MET A 868 -12.15 19.49 -24.32
N PRO A 869 -12.16 20.65 -25.02
CA PRO A 869 -11.01 21.10 -25.81
C PRO A 869 -9.76 21.26 -24.95
N ARG A 870 -8.59 20.95 -25.53
CA ARG A 870 -7.27 21.02 -24.87
C ARG A 870 -7.12 22.29 -24.02
N GLY A 871 -6.63 22.12 -22.79
CA GLY A 871 -6.55 23.17 -21.77
C GLY A 871 -5.16 23.36 -21.21
N LYS A 872 -4.90 24.54 -20.64
CA LYS A 872 -3.74 24.80 -19.79
C LYS A 872 -3.69 23.71 -18.71
N ILE A 873 -2.56 23.02 -18.63
CA ILE A 873 -2.24 22.14 -17.50
C ILE A 873 -1.64 23.04 -16.42
N GLU A 874 -2.23 23.01 -15.24
CA GLU A 874 -1.63 23.60 -14.05
C GLU A 874 -0.91 22.48 -13.28
N LYS A 875 0.27 22.80 -12.76
CA LYS A 875 1.14 21.86 -12.05
C LYS A 875 1.38 22.38 -10.65
N ASP A 876 1.21 21.51 -9.67
CA ASP A 876 1.73 21.69 -8.33
C ASP A 876 2.66 20.52 -8.03
N LYS A 877 3.97 20.80 -7.99
CA LYS A 877 5.01 19.77 -7.96
C LYS A 877 4.80 18.80 -9.14
N ARG A 878 4.80 17.49 -8.92
CA ARG A 878 4.46 16.46 -9.94
C ARG A 878 2.93 16.26 -10.16
N SER A 879 2.07 17.01 -9.49
CA SER A 879 0.62 16.81 -9.49
C SER A 879 -0.12 17.78 -10.43
N LEU A 880 -1.12 17.29 -11.17
CA LEU A 880 -1.77 18.04 -12.24
C LEU A 880 -3.17 18.55 -11.87
N ALA A 881 -3.56 19.69 -12.45
CA ALA A 881 -4.94 20.16 -12.52
C ALA A 881 -5.24 20.70 -13.92
N ILE A 882 -6.52 20.66 -14.32
CA ILE A 882 -6.99 21.28 -15.57
C ILE A 882 -8.19 22.18 -15.22
N PRO A 883 -7.99 23.52 -15.14
CA PRO A 883 -9.07 24.45 -14.78
C PRO A 883 -10.31 24.35 -15.66
N LYS A 884 -10.16 23.94 -16.94
CA LYS A 884 -11.30 23.66 -17.84
C LYS A 884 -12.20 22.50 -17.36
N HIS A 885 -11.62 21.43 -16.82
CA HIS A 885 -12.38 20.29 -16.28
C HIS A 885 -13.12 20.68 -15.00
N ILE A 886 -12.42 21.36 -14.09
CA ILE A 886 -12.95 21.87 -12.82
C ILE A 886 -14.10 22.85 -13.09
N SER A 887 -13.89 23.80 -14.01
CA SER A 887 -14.90 24.76 -14.46
C SER A 887 -16.12 24.08 -15.09
N LEU A 888 -15.93 23.06 -15.94
CA LEU A 888 -17.03 22.25 -16.49
C LEU A 888 -17.86 21.62 -15.36
N PHE A 889 -17.22 20.94 -14.42
CA PHE A 889 -17.91 20.27 -13.33
C PHE A 889 -18.68 21.28 -12.47
N MET A 890 -18.00 22.31 -11.97
CA MET A 890 -18.55 23.33 -11.07
C MET A 890 -19.66 24.16 -11.72
N ARG A 891 -19.57 24.48 -13.02
CA ARG A 891 -20.54 25.37 -13.71
C ARG A 891 -21.67 24.62 -14.43
N LYS A 892 -21.49 23.34 -14.82
CA LYS A 892 -22.48 22.61 -15.65
C LYS A 892 -22.99 21.31 -15.03
N ILE A 893 -22.19 20.58 -14.24
CA ILE A 893 -22.55 19.25 -13.68
C ILE A 893 -23.06 19.40 -12.24
N PHE A 894 -22.21 19.88 -11.33
CA PHE A 894 -22.51 20.02 -9.91
C PHE A 894 -23.84 20.73 -9.62
N PRO A 895 -24.18 21.90 -10.23
CA PRO A 895 -25.41 22.61 -9.90
C PRO A 895 -26.67 21.79 -10.19
N LYS A 896 -26.66 20.95 -11.23
CA LYS A 896 -27.81 20.10 -11.63
C LYS A 896 -27.95 18.86 -10.76
N LEU A 897 -26.84 18.27 -10.33
CA LEU A 897 -26.86 17.20 -9.33
C LEU A 897 -27.31 17.76 -7.95
N GLN A 898 -26.86 18.97 -7.60
CA GLN A 898 -27.20 19.64 -6.36
C GLN A 898 -28.66 20.11 -6.29
N GLU A 899 -29.24 20.53 -7.42
CA GLU A 899 -30.67 20.81 -7.62
C GLU A 899 -31.55 19.61 -7.26
N HIS A 900 -31.04 18.38 -7.43
CA HIS A 900 -31.78 17.14 -7.28
C HIS A 900 -31.53 16.43 -5.94
N PHE A 901 -30.27 16.25 -5.54
CA PHE A 901 -29.93 15.51 -4.31
C PHE A 901 -29.94 16.38 -3.04
N GLY A 902 -29.72 17.69 -3.14
CA GLY A 902 -29.73 18.59 -1.98
C GLY A 902 -28.76 18.14 -0.88
N LYS A 903 -29.27 17.85 0.33
CA LYS A 903 -28.47 17.32 1.45
C LYS A 903 -28.01 15.86 1.28
N ARG A 904 -28.43 15.16 0.21
CA ARG A 904 -27.94 13.81 -0.09
C ARG A 904 -26.68 13.79 -0.96
N THR A 905 -26.26 14.91 -1.55
CA THR A 905 -25.14 14.94 -2.52
C THR A 905 -23.86 14.31 -1.97
N SER A 906 -23.51 14.56 -0.70
CA SER A 906 -22.31 13.96 -0.09
C SER A 906 -22.38 12.44 0.15
N LYS A 907 -23.50 11.78 -0.18
CA LYS A 907 -23.70 10.32 -0.11
C LYS A 907 -23.93 9.73 -1.51
N GLU A 908 -24.77 10.36 -2.31
CA GLU A 908 -25.21 9.84 -3.61
C GLU A 908 -24.24 10.19 -4.75
N VAL A 909 -23.42 11.23 -4.59
CA VAL A 909 -22.52 11.75 -5.63
C VAL A 909 -21.07 11.72 -5.15
N MET A 910 -20.16 11.17 -5.96
CA MET A 910 -18.72 11.13 -5.69
C MET A 910 -17.93 11.73 -6.86
N LEU A 911 -16.88 12.48 -6.54
CA LEU A 911 -15.92 13.00 -7.51
C LEU A 911 -14.55 12.32 -7.31
N ILE A 912 -14.06 11.64 -8.33
CA ILE A 912 -12.75 10.99 -8.34
C ILE A 912 -11.78 11.87 -9.12
N ALA A 913 -10.90 12.57 -8.42
CA ALA A 913 -9.80 13.30 -9.02
C ALA A 913 -8.59 12.36 -9.12
N GLY A 914 -7.99 12.23 -10.30
CA GLY A 914 -6.76 11.45 -10.45
C GLY A 914 -5.63 12.02 -9.59
N TYR A 915 -5.45 13.34 -9.66
CA TYR A 915 -4.31 14.05 -9.09
C TYR A 915 -4.66 14.89 -7.86
N THR A 916 -3.78 14.91 -6.86
CA THR A 916 -3.92 15.69 -5.63
C THR A 916 -4.10 17.20 -5.87
N HIS A 917 -3.44 17.77 -6.88
CA HIS A 917 -3.62 19.18 -7.22
C HIS A 917 -5.06 19.46 -7.68
N ALA A 918 -5.60 18.67 -8.62
CA ALA A 918 -7.01 18.75 -9.01
C ALA A 918 -7.96 18.58 -7.81
N LEU A 919 -7.71 17.59 -6.94
CA LEU A 919 -8.50 17.37 -5.72
C LEU A 919 -8.54 18.62 -4.82
N ASN A 920 -7.36 19.20 -4.52
CA ASN A 920 -7.25 20.40 -3.70
C ASN A 920 -8.00 21.58 -4.34
N THR A 921 -7.86 21.78 -5.66
CA THR A 921 -8.55 22.86 -6.38
C THR A 921 -10.07 22.65 -6.42
N TYR A 922 -10.56 21.41 -6.54
CA TYR A 922 -11.99 21.11 -6.37
C TYR A 922 -12.50 21.47 -4.97
N GLU A 923 -11.78 21.11 -3.90
CA GLU A 923 -12.18 21.53 -2.55
C GLU A 923 -12.13 23.06 -2.37
N GLU A 924 -11.15 23.75 -2.95
CA GLU A 924 -11.04 25.22 -2.90
C GLU A 924 -12.21 25.89 -3.64
N GLU A 925 -12.64 25.39 -4.79
CA GLU A 925 -13.84 25.88 -5.49
C GLU A 925 -15.14 25.60 -4.71
N PHE A 926 -15.26 24.44 -4.05
CA PHE A 926 -16.39 24.18 -3.15
C PHE A 926 -16.39 25.11 -1.93
N ARG A 927 -15.22 25.41 -1.33
CA ARG A 927 -15.09 26.38 -0.22
C ARG A 927 -15.49 27.79 -0.66
N LYS A 928 -15.05 28.24 -1.84
CA LYS A 928 -15.46 29.54 -2.43
C LYS A 928 -16.97 29.62 -2.64
N HIS A 929 -17.55 28.57 -3.24
CA HIS A 929 -19.00 28.46 -3.43
C HIS A 929 -19.76 28.46 -2.08
N GLN A 930 -19.25 27.76 -1.06
CA GLN A 930 -19.84 27.74 0.28
C GLN A 930 -19.79 29.11 0.97
N LYS A 931 -18.68 29.86 0.82
CA LYS A 931 -18.54 31.22 1.34
C LYS A 931 -19.56 32.16 0.67
N SER A 932 -19.62 32.17 -0.65
CA SER A 932 -20.56 33.00 -1.42
C SER A 932 -22.03 32.68 -1.11
N GLU A 933 -22.38 31.40 -0.93
CA GLU A 933 -23.72 31.00 -0.52
C GLU A 933 -24.07 31.45 0.90
N LYS A 934 -23.11 31.38 1.84
CA LYS A 934 -23.27 31.88 3.21
C LYS A 934 -23.45 33.40 3.25
N GLU A 935 -22.71 34.14 2.43
CA GLU A 935 -22.84 35.59 2.23
C GLU A 935 -24.21 35.95 1.62
N ALA A 936 -24.73 35.12 0.72
CA ALA A 936 -26.10 35.20 0.20
C ALA A 936 -27.18 34.66 1.17
N GLY A 937 -26.88 34.50 2.46
CA GLY A 937 -27.81 34.06 3.51
C GLY A 937 -28.18 32.57 3.48
N ARG A 938 -27.60 31.77 2.58
CA ARG A 938 -27.91 30.34 2.39
C ARG A 938 -26.88 29.46 3.11
N ILE A 939 -27.18 29.07 4.35
CA ILE A 939 -26.33 28.15 5.13
C ILE A 939 -26.34 26.75 4.50
N LYS A 940 -25.30 26.45 3.71
CA LYS A 940 -25.03 25.12 3.15
C LYS A 940 -23.93 24.43 3.94
N ASP A 941 -24.30 23.37 4.65
CA ASP A 941 -23.37 22.49 5.38
C ASP A 941 -22.62 21.52 4.43
N LYS A 942 -21.69 20.72 4.96
CA LYS A 942 -20.81 19.82 4.18
C LYS A 942 -21.57 18.73 3.39
N SER A 943 -22.85 18.45 3.71
CA SER A 943 -23.68 17.48 2.98
C SER A 943 -24.10 17.94 1.57
N TRP A 944 -24.00 19.24 1.30
CA TRP A 944 -24.30 19.88 0.01
C TRP A 944 -23.18 19.74 -1.04
N TYR A 945 -22.15 18.95 -0.76
CA TYR A 945 -20.97 18.83 -1.61
C TYR A 945 -20.55 17.35 -1.72
N PRO A 946 -20.22 16.86 -2.93
CA PRO A 946 -19.73 15.49 -3.09
C PRO A 946 -18.34 15.34 -2.46
N PRO A 947 -18.01 14.21 -1.79
CA PRO A 947 -16.63 13.89 -1.47
C PRO A 947 -15.76 13.87 -2.73
N VAL A 948 -14.60 14.54 -2.65
CA VAL A 948 -13.53 14.47 -3.65
C VAL A 948 -12.48 13.50 -3.15
N LEU A 949 -12.22 12.46 -3.93
CA LEU A 949 -11.31 11.37 -3.55
C LEU A 949 -10.25 11.16 -4.64
N THR A 950 -9.07 10.69 -4.23
CA THR A 950 -8.15 10.02 -5.15
C THR A 950 -8.67 8.62 -5.47
N ILE A 951 -8.23 8.03 -6.59
CA ILE A 951 -8.58 6.66 -6.98
C ILE A 951 -8.30 5.66 -5.84
N ASP A 952 -7.13 5.78 -5.21
CA ASP A 952 -6.64 4.94 -4.12
C ASP A 952 -7.51 5.02 -2.85
N ALA A 953 -8.13 6.17 -2.61
CA ALA A 953 -9.06 6.42 -1.50
C ALA A 953 -10.51 6.04 -1.84
N ALA A 954 -10.87 6.00 -3.13
CA ALA A 954 -12.19 5.57 -3.60
C ALA A 954 -12.37 4.04 -3.63
N GLN A 955 -11.28 3.26 -3.53
CA GLN A 955 -11.35 1.80 -3.35
C GLN A 955 -12.18 1.43 -2.11
N GLY A 956 -12.84 0.25 -2.12
CA GLY A 956 -13.94 -0.10 -1.21
C GLY A 956 -15.24 0.66 -1.52
N GLN A 957 -15.19 1.99 -1.55
CA GLN A 957 -16.34 2.90 -1.66
C GLN A 957 -17.15 2.73 -2.96
N GLU A 958 -18.37 3.28 -2.95
CA GLU A 958 -19.32 3.35 -4.07
C GLU A 958 -20.27 4.56 -3.90
N ALA A 959 -20.89 5.01 -4.99
CA ALA A 959 -21.92 6.06 -4.99
C ALA A 959 -22.91 5.86 -6.16
N MET A 960 -24.10 6.46 -6.07
CA MET A 960 -25.12 6.41 -7.12
C MET A 960 -24.62 7.04 -8.42
N VAL A 961 -24.05 8.24 -8.33
CA VAL A 961 -23.45 8.99 -9.45
C VAL A 961 -21.96 9.23 -9.16
N VAL A 962 -21.10 8.81 -10.08
CA VAL A 962 -19.66 9.08 -10.01
C VAL A 962 -19.23 9.95 -11.18
N THR A 963 -18.40 10.95 -10.91
CA THR A 963 -17.64 11.66 -11.94
C THR A 963 -16.14 11.38 -11.77
N ILE A 964 -15.44 11.05 -12.86
CA ILE A 964 -13.98 10.91 -12.89
C ILE A 964 -13.39 12.12 -13.62
N ASP A 965 -12.43 12.80 -12.99
CA ASP A 965 -11.51 13.74 -13.64
C ASP A 965 -10.08 13.21 -13.49
N GLY A 966 -9.62 12.48 -14.50
CA GLY A 966 -8.26 11.92 -14.55
C GLY A 966 -7.19 12.90 -15.05
N CYS A 967 -7.52 14.19 -15.22
CA CYS A 967 -6.71 15.17 -15.96
C CYS A 967 -6.33 14.73 -17.40
N LEU A 968 -7.13 13.85 -18.01
CA LEU A 968 -6.86 13.24 -19.32
C LEU A 968 -7.05 14.26 -20.46
N GLN A 969 -6.09 14.41 -21.38
CA GLN A 969 -6.25 15.28 -22.57
C GLN A 969 -6.03 14.60 -23.93
N SER A 970 -5.03 13.73 -24.05
CA SER A 970 -4.76 12.89 -25.24
C SER A 970 -4.23 11.53 -24.79
N ALA A 971 -4.24 10.53 -25.69
CA ALA A 971 -3.83 9.16 -25.35
C ALA A 971 -2.31 9.04 -25.07
N ASP A 972 -1.51 9.95 -25.61
CA ASP A 972 -0.07 10.08 -25.30
C ASP A 972 0.22 10.76 -23.93
N HIS A 973 -0.80 11.26 -23.21
CA HIS A 973 -0.61 11.99 -21.94
C HIS A 973 -1.54 11.47 -20.81
N LEU A 974 -1.58 10.15 -20.61
CA LEU A 974 -2.37 9.52 -19.54
C LEU A 974 -1.68 9.56 -18.16
N GLY A 975 -0.35 9.73 -18.11
CA GLY A 975 0.40 9.60 -16.86
C GLY A 975 0.19 8.22 -16.22
N PHE A 976 -0.02 8.16 -14.90
CA PHE A 976 -0.33 6.89 -14.23
C PHE A 976 -1.73 6.32 -14.56
N MET A 977 -2.59 7.06 -15.26
CA MET A 977 -3.93 6.56 -15.67
C MET A 977 -3.86 5.48 -16.76
N VAL A 978 -2.64 5.16 -17.25
CA VAL A 978 -2.35 3.96 -18.04
C VAL A 978 -2.46 2.67 -17.21
N ASP A 979 -2.30 2.74 -15.88
CA ASP A 979 -2.44 1.58 -15.00
C ASP A 979 -3.88 1.03 -15.03
N SER A 980 -3.99 -0.26 -15.36
CA SER A 980 -5.26 -0.96 -15.46
C SER A 980 -5.92 -1.15 -14.10
N GLY A 981 -5.15 -1.28 -13.01
CA GLY A 981 -5.70 -1.37 -11.65
C GLY A 981 -6.43 -0.09 -11.23
N ARG A 982 -5.80 1.08 -11.44
CA ARG A 982 -6.38 2.40 -11.23
C ARG A 982 -7.59 2.66 -12.11
N ALA A 983 -7.53 2.29 -13.39
CA ALA A 983 -8.66 2.42 -14.31
C ALA A 983 -9.87 1.57 -13.87
N ASN A 984 -9.64 0.30 -13.55
CA ASN A 984 -10.67 -0.62 -13.04
C ASN A 984 -11.30 -0.09 -11.74
N VAL A 985 -10.50 0.32 -10.74
CA VAL A 985 -11.04 0.92 -9.51
C VAL A 985 -11.89 2.14 -9.81
N ALA A 986 -11.40 3.12 -10.58
CA ALA A 986 -12.14 4.35 -10.86
C ALA A 986 -13.49 4.07 -11.56
N MET A 987 -13.50 3.19 -12.57
CA MET A 987 -14.70 2.84 -13.33
C MET A 987 -15.72 2.00 -12.53
N THR A 988 -15.31 1.34 -11.44
CA THR A 988 -16.16 0.43 -10.64
C THR A 988 -16.77 1.04 -9.36
N ARG A 989 -16.67 2.36 -9.19
CA ARG A 989 -17.28 3.06 -8.03
C ARG A 989 -18.76 3.40 -8.24
N ALA A 990 -19.22 3.49 -9.49
CA ALA A 990 -20.61 3.87 -9.82
C ALA A 990 -21.59 2.71 -9.61
N GLN A 991 -22.74 3.00 -9.01
CA GLN A 991 -23.91 2.11 -9.05
C GLN A 991 -24.74 2.40 -10.31
N GLU A 992 -25.20 3.64 -10.49
CA GLU A 992 -26.20 4.00 -11.50
C GLU A 992 -25.63 4.78 -12.68
N VAL A 993 -24.77 5.77 -12.44
CA VAL A 993 -24.30 6.72 -13.47
C VAL A 993 -22.81 6.98 -13.34
N LEU A 994 -22.08 6.87 -14.45
CA LEU A 994 -20.66 7.22 -14.55
C LEU A 994 -20.44 8.31 -15.61
N LEU A 995 -19.89 9.44 -15.17
CA LEU A 995 -19.44 10.55 -16.01
C LEU A 995 -17.90 10.59 -16.00
N ILE A 996 -17.28 10.84 -17.15
CA ILE A 996 -15.82 11.00 -17.25
C ILE A 996 -15.55 12.36 -17.90
N ILE A 997 -14.66 13.16 -17.32
CA ILE A 997 -14.19 14.42 -17.89
C ILE A 997 -12.79 14.20 -18.47
N GLY A 998 -12.61 14.58 -19.73
CA GLY A 998 -11.32 14.46 -20.41
C GLY A 998 -11.33 15.09 -21.81
N GLY A 999 -10.16 15.11 -22.44
CA GLY A 999 -10.02 15.48 -23.85
C GLY A 999 -10.49 14.39 -24.82
N SER A 1000 -10.01 14.45 -26.06
CA SER A 1000 -10.51 13.65 -27.19
C SER A 1000 -9.86 12.27 -27.37
N MET A 1001 -8.98 11.88 -26.44
CA MET A 1001 -8.26 10.58 -26.37
C MET A 1001 -7.61 10.08 -27.67
N LYS A 1002 -7.33 10.98 -28.62
CA LYS A 1002 -6.52 10.65 -29.80
C LYS A 1002 -5.03 10.57 -29.45
N TYR A 1003 -4.30 9.77 -30.20
CA TYR A 1003 -2.84 9.86 -30.31
C TYR A 1003 -2.45 11.02 -31.25
N LYS A 1004 -1.20 11.47 -31.18
CA LYS A 1004 -0.59 12.33 -32.22
C LYS A 1004 -0.34 11.58 -33.52
N ASP A 1005 0.16 10.35 -33.41
CA ASP A 1005 0.34 9.38 -34.49
C ASP A 1005 -0.23 8.04 -34.03
N GLU A 1006 -0.95 7.32 -34.91
CA GLU A 1006 -1.47 5.99 -34.56
C GLU A 1006 -0.35 4.93 -34.48
N SER A 1007 0.88 5.23 -34.96
CA SER A 1007 2.05 4.40 -34.67
C SER A 1007 2.41 4.32 -33.17
N ASP A 1008 2.06 5.35 -32.40
CA ASP A 1008 2.35 5.43 -30.96
C ASP A 1008 1.33 4.66 -30.10
N ARG A 1009 0.34 4.01 -30.73
CA ARG A 1009 -0.71 3.22 -30.07
C ARG A 1009 -0.13 1.91 -29.51
N PRO A 1010 -0.05 1.73 -28.18
CA PRO A 1010 0.50 0.52 -27.59
C PRO A 1010 -0.49 -0.65 -27.66
N ASP A 1011 0.04 -1.87 -27.69
CA ASP A 1011 -0.70 -3.11 -27.49
C ASP A 1011 -0.30 -3.73 -26.13
N PRO A 1012 -1.22 -3.87 -25.15
CA PRO A 1012 -2.63 -3.51 -25.20
C PRO A 1012 -2.91 -2.01 -25.08
N VAL A 1013 -4.00 -1.56 -25.71
CA VAL A 1013 -4.48 -0.17 -25.68
C VAL A 1013 -4.96 0.20 -24.25
N PRO A 1014 -4.67 1.40 -23.71
CA PRO A 1014 -5.06 1.75 -22.34
C PRO A 1014 -6.58 1.86 -22.16
N ALA A 1015 -7.09 1.41 -21.01
CA ALA A 1015 -8.53 1.25 -20.79
C ALA A 1015 -9.37 2.55 -20.95
N PHE A 1016 -8.85 3.72 -20.58
CA PHE A 1016 -9.55 4.99 -20.81
C PHE A 1016 -9.66 5.37 -22.29
N VAL A 1017 -8.71 4.95 -23.13
CA VAL A 1017 -8.74 5.16 -24.58
C VAL A 1017 -9.76 4.21 -25.21
N GLN A 1018 -9.72 2.92 -24.85
CA GLN A 1018 -10.73 1.94 -25.27
C GLN A 1018 -12.16 2.38 -24.91
N LEU A 1019 -12.34 2.99 -23.73
CA LEU A 1019 -13.65 3.49 -23.29
C LEU A 1019 -14.11 4.72 -24.08
N HIS A 1020 -13.22 5.65 -24.42
CA HIS A 1020 -13.55 6.79 -25.27
C HIS A 1020 -13.94 6.32 -26.68
N ASP A 1021 -13.15 5.43 -27.30
CA ASP A 1021 -13.45 4.82 -28.61
C ASP A 1021 -14.85 4.16 -28.62
N GLU A 1022 -15.16 3.33 -27.61
CA GLU A 1022 -16.46 2.66 -27.50
C GLU A 1022 -17.63 3.65 -27.28
N LEU A 1023 -17.43 4.71 -26.50
CA LEU A 1023 -18.46 5.73 -26.26
C LEU A 1023 -18.63 6.65 -27.47
N ALA A 1024 -17.56 6.91 -28.25
CA ALA A 1024 -17.62 7.68 -29.48
C ALA A 1024 -18.48 6.96 -30.52
N ALA A 1025 -18.26 5.67 -30.72
CA ALA A 1025 -19.07 4.82 -31.61
C ALA A 1025 -20.56 4.77 -31.22
N LYS A 1026 -20.89 4.96 -29.94
CA LYS A 1026 -22.27 4.99 -29.41
C LYS A 1026 -22.91 6.38 -29.36
N GLY A 1027 -22.19 7.44 -29.73
CA GLY A 1027 -22.66 8.83 -29.57
C GLY A 1027 -22.82 9.26 -28.11
N GLN A 1028 -22.04 8.67 -27.20
CA GLN A 1028 -22.02 8.95 -25.75
C GLN A 1028 -20.83 9.84 -25.32
N VAL A 1029 -20.03 10.31 -26.28
CA VAL A 1029 -19.03 11.38 -26.14
C VAL A 1029 -19.69 12.73 -26.47
N HIS A 1030 -19.71 13.65 -25.50
CA HIS A 1030 -20.43 14.92 -25.58
C HIS A 1030 -19.46 16.09 -25.41
N ARG A 1031 -19.33 16.93 -26.46
CA ARG A 1031 -18.41 18.08 -26.46
C ARG A 1031 -18.96 19.24 -25.64
N PHE A 1032 -18.18 19.71 -24.66
CA PHE A 1032 -18.44 20.92 -23.91
C PHE A 1032 -17.44 22.01 -24.29
N GLY A 1033 -17.94 23.23 -24.50
CA GLY A 1033 -17.12 24.40 -24.82
C GLY A 1033 -16.85 24.56 -26.31
N ALA A 1034 -17.73 25.31 -26.97
CA ALA A 1034 -17.46 25.82 -28.31
C ALA A 1034 -16.46 27.01 -28.25
N PRO A 1035 -15.86 27.44 -29.38
CA PRO A 1035 -14.95 28.60 -29.39
C PRO A 1035 -15.56 29.89 -28.82
N ASP A 1036 -16.89 30.04 -28.88
CA ASP A 1036 -17.63 31.21 -28.38
C ASP A 1036 -17.91 31.18 -26.87
N ASP A 1037 -17.77 30.02 -26.20
CA ASP A 1037 -17.82 29.95 -24.73
C ASP A 1037 -16.53 30.59 -24.17
N ARG A 1038 -16.60 31.83 -23.69
CA ARG A 1038 -15.50 32.48 -22.94
C ARG A 1038 -15.37 31.82 -21.55
N TYR A 1039 -14.39 30.92 -21.40
CA TYR A 1039 -14.18 30.08 -20.19
C TYR A 1039 -13.50 30.79 -19.02
#